data_AF-A0ABD1CBC7-F1
#
_entry.id   AF-A0ABD1CBC7-F1
#
_cell.length_a   1.000
_cell.length_b   1.000
_cell.length_c   1.000
_cell.angle_alpha   90.00
_cell.angle_beta   90.00
_cell.angle_gamma   90.00
#
_symmetry.space_group_name_H-M   'P 1'
#
loop_
_entity.id
_entity.type
_entity.pdbx_description
1 polymer ?
#
loop_
_entity_poly.entity_id
_entity_poly.type
_entity_poly.pdbx_seq_one_letter_code
_entity_poly.pdbx_strand_id
1 'polypeptide(L)'
;MQRNQQNLNYYGATQIKEFGVFLDNYDVQLQRLASNISLEEPTTPTVSIRLDTSKEDLSCIQLVDTDNKILNKILYTFSALCHEVDSLRDEFEDMVREFQCFDESLDDNTEQLREESLVTLDRSSLLAISGRIELLTRIKCYFERIVEVSVTIVLQLGALFDPSNKFGHFNHSSWELDLMFNYIADLMFMPLLFDVVLTNSKFKTYWKFYVKQIRALKLNPKKLTKPVKTDQIYDLNKAIDEIAIWLDENAYKHVLEAMFNAKQKLVMESATMFADRFLKYLKQRTTEAAGLSASLSSNDETTTVVKLNAMVNLYHYMFVSIDKSVLKGLMDVNEKFCGVPLMGKVLWIPDDFFRKYGHKTIRDCDRNDYRKARDAHLTYRRKSLAKDILVYCIQISSWLVRIGAAFKSTKHDTTLDVLRQKCGLIFEGIHYAQEISFLVQSVTSLHWYMQESINRQMFQAVGKLLEYLQCVNNFFDSNQQAIAETNQFIIQHLQHKIFIIVVNSKKKLITEAKQAKAKKSEVFIDKLSAFHVIERCMSGPANRTRLTIARLAVSISDPKQSLTPESYEKIRLLLDQIDTLLDYYGKTAQIEPFNPFNDTSMALNNIHSLVRMEPLLVGGQYLCIKEHVKRYLSNTYYTLASISQHDWKIYKEMRCQAASYQIESIEDQLPKQTLEQGLDVLEIMHNIEQFVSHYVYNLNFQIFIEQSSNNNFLNTVSIGHIANSLRRHGNGIINTTVNYTFQFLRQKFFTFSHFLYDEQIKARLTSDAKYFLENAESLNQTYDYERAHAFNRRIKNLGLSDAGETYMDLFRKLICHIGNAMGYVRMIRSGALHECTEATVYLPMIDQPLNFTAYTKEEVLHDTTVSAAEILEHDINSLCNNYRIDTNYFRLLVNAFLTLRHAENIHLQNFYMIIPPLTINFVEYIIKAKEKITKKDKIGALFTDDGFAIGK
;
A
#
# COMPACT_ATOMS: atom_id res chain seq x y z
N MET A 1 35.58 -44.36 39.35
CA MET A 1 34.68 -43.26 38.90
C MET A 1 35.45 -42.06 38.35
N GLN A 2 36.44 -41.48 39.03
CA GLN A 2 37.21 -40.31 38.54
C GLN A 2 37.89 -40.50 37.16
N ARG A 3 38.42 -41.69 36.85
CA ARG A 3 39.01 -42.00 35.52
C ARG A 3 38.00 -41.99 34.37
N ASN A 4 36.76 -42.44 34.59
CA ASN A 4 35.72 -42.41 33.56
C ASN A 4 35.21 -40.99 33.30
N GLN A 5 35.19 -40.14 34.32
CA GLN A 5 34.80 -38.72 34.23
C GLN A 5 35.86 -37.88 33.50
N GLN A 6 37.16 -38.17 33.70
CA GLN A 6 38.25 -37.56 32.92
C GLN A 6 38.24 -37.98 31.45
N ASN A 7 37.96 -39.26 31.15
CA ASN A 7 37.85 -39.72 29.77
C ASN A 7 36.63 -39.10 29.07
N LEU A 8 35.47 -38.99 29.74
CA LEU A 8 34.29 -38.31 29.17
C LEU A 8 34.57 -36.83 28.87
N ASN A 9 35.27 -36.13 29.78
CA ASN A 9 35.66 -34.74 29.56
C ASN A 9 36.66 -34.58 28.41
N TYR A 10 37.56 -35.55 28.20
CA TYR A 10 38.52 -35.56 27.09
C TYR A 10 37.84 -35.80 25.73
N TYR A 11 36.94 -36.80 25.66
CA TYR A 11 36.14 -37.06 24.45
C TYR A 11 35.20 -35.89 24.13
N GLY A 12 34.54 -35.30 25.14
CA GLY A 12 33.70 -34.11 24.97
C GLY A 12 34.50 -32.89 24.50
N ALA A 13 35.70 -32.66 25.05
CA ALA A 13 36.58 -31.58 24.61
C ALA A 13 37.06 -31.77 23.15
N THR A 14 37.27 -33.02 22.73
CA THR A 14 37.70 -33.35 21.37
C THR A 14 36.55 -33.15 20.37
N GLN A 15 35.33 -33.58 20.71
CA GLN A 15 34.13 -33.32 19.90
C GLN A 15 33.81 -31.82 19.78
N ILE A 16 33.93 -31.04 20.86
CA ILE A 16 33.75 -29.58 20.80
C ILE A 16 34.77 -28.94 19.87
N LYS A 17 36.00 -29.44 19.85
CA LYS A 17 37.06 -28.94 18.97
C LYS A 17 36.79 -29.29 17.51
N GLU A 18 36.35 -30.51 17.21
CA GLU A 18 35.92 -30.90 15.86
C GLU A 18 34.70 -30.12 15.38
N PHE A 19 33.74 -29.85 16.28
CA PHE A 19 32.57 -29.03 15.99
C PHE A 19 32.95 -27.56 15.73
N GLY A 20 33.93 -27.03 16.47
CA GLY A 20 34.51 -25.70 16.21
C GLY A 20 35.15 -25.62 14.81
N VAL A 21 35.94 -26.62 14.43
CA VAL A 21 36.52 -26.71 13.07
C VAL A 21 35.45 -26.82 11.99
N PHE A 22 34.37 -27.55 12.25
CA PHE A 22 33.21 -27.61 11.36
C PHE A 22 32.54 -26.24 11.19
N LEU A 23 32.30 -25.51 12.29
CA LEU A 23 31.71 -24.17 12.25
C LEU A 23 32.60 -23.18 11.51
N ASP A 24 33.91 -23.20 11.72
CA ASP A 24 34.87 -22.35 10.99
C ASP A 24 34.83 -22.64 9.48
N ASN A 25 34.79 -23.92 9.08
CA ASN A 25 34.67 -24.31 7.68
C ASN A 25 33.31 -23.90 7.08
N TYR A 26 32.24 -23.97 7.86
CA TYR A 26 30.90 -23.56 7.46
C TYR A 26 30.78 -22.04 7.33
N ASP A 27 31.40 -21.26 8.22
CA ASP A 27 31.47 -19.80 8.13
C ASP A 27 32.26 -19.36 6.88
N VAL A 28 33.35 -20.05 6.54
CA VAL A 28 34.08 -19.81 5.29
C VAL A 28 33.22 -20.11 4.05
N GLN A 29 32.38 -21.16 4.11
CA GLN A 29 31.43 -21.45 3.03
C GLN A 29 30.32 -20.39 2.93
N LEU A 30 29.77 -19.94 4.07
CA LEU A 30 28.77 -18.88 4.13
C LEU A 30 29.32 -17.54 3.61
N GLN A 31 30.55 -17.18 3.96
CA GLN A 31 31.21 -15.98 3.45
C GLN A 31 31.43 -16.03 1.93
N ARG A 32 31.79 -17.20 1.38
CA ARG A 32 31.89 -17.42 -0.07
C ARG A 32 30.54 -17.32 -0.79
N LEU A 33 29.47 -17.78 -0.15
CA LEU A 33 28.11 -17.64 -0.67
C LEU A 33 27.63 -16.19 -0.60
N ALA A 34 27.89 -15.49 0.52
CA ALA A 34 27.56 -14.09 0.70
C ALA A 34 28.31 -13.17 -0.28
N SER A 35 29.56 -13.47 -0.64
CA SER A 35 30.31 -12.71 -1.66
C SER A 35 29.78 -12.89 -3.09
N ASN A 36 29.00 -13.95 -3.34
CA ASN A 36 28.41 -14.23 -4.66
C ASN A 36 27.00 -13.65 -4.81
N ILE A 37 26.41 -13.11 -3.75
CA ILE A 37 25.08 -12.50 -3.74
C ILE A 37 25.28 -11.00 -3.59
N SER A 38 24.95 -10.21 -4.62
CA SER A 38 24.96 -8.74 -4.54
C SER A 38 23.95 -8.29 -3.49
N LEU A 39 24.45 -7.92 -2.31
CA LEU A 39 23.70 -7.36 -1.19
C LEU A 39 23.23 -5.93 -1.52
N GLU A 40 22.22 -5.80 -2.38
CA GLU A 40 21.40 -4.59 -2.46
C GLU A 40 19.91 -4.84 -2.18
N GLU A 41 19.47 -6.10 -2.12
CA GLU A 41 18.08 -6.42 -1.75
C GLU A 41 18.01 -6.96 -0.31
N PRO A 42 17.26 -6.31 0.60
CA PRO A 42 16.88 -6.93 1.86
C PRO A 42 15.87 -8.02 1.53
N THR A 43 16.35 -9.22 1.21
CA THR A 43 15.48 -10.38 1.07
C THR A 43 14.80 -10.60 2.42
N THR A 44 13.49 -10.38 2.46
CA THR A 44 12.64 -10.88 3.53
C THR A 44 13.01 -12.34 3.80
N PRO A 45 13.25 -12.75 5.06
CA PRO A 45 13.65 -14.12 5.33
C PRO A 45 12.52 -15.06 4.95
N THR A 46 12.65 -15.75 3.81
CA THR A 46 11.73 -16.79 3.32
C THR A 46 11.56 -17.95 4.32
N VAL A 47 12.45 -18.04 5.31
CA VAL A 47 12.47 -19.06 6.36
C VAL A 47 12.45 -18.38 7.72
N SER A 48 11.33 -18.50 8.44
CA SER A 48 11.27 -18.09 9.84
C SER A 48 12.08 -19.07 10.70
N ILE A 49 13.19 -18.63 11.29
CA ILE A 49 13.94 -19.40 12.27
C ILE A 49 13.17 -19.35 13.59
N ARG A 50 12.38 -20.39 13.88
CA ARG A 50 11.82 -20.63 15.21
C ARG A 50 12.76 -21.54 15.98
N LEU A 51 13.44 -20.98 16.99
CA LEU A 51 14.21 -21.77 17.96
C LEU A 51 13.20 -22.48 18.86
N ASP A 52 12.81 -23.70 18.48
CA ASP A 52 11.93 -24.53 19.30
C ASP A 52 12.72 -25.14 20.46
N THR A 53 12.68 -24.49 21.63
CA THR A 53 13.30 -25.01 22.87
C THR A 53 12.44 -26.04 23.60
N SER A 54 11.27 -26.40 23.06
CA SER A 54 10.32 -27.32 23.72
C SER A 54 10.78 -28.79 23.73
N LYS A 55 11.73 -29.15 22.86
CA LYS A 55 12.20 -30.52 22.68
C LYS A 55 13.39 -30.84 23.59
N GLU A 56 13.13 -30.88 24.89
CA GLU A 56 14.09 -31.44 25.85
C GLU A 56 13.71 -32.89 26.19
N ASP A 57 14.64 -33.83 26.02
CA ASP A 57 14.45 -35.27 26.34
C ASP A 57 14.38 -35.56 27.86
N LEU A 58 14.40 -34.52 28.70
CA LEU A 58 14.41 -34.64 30.16
C LEU A 58 12.97 -34.65 30.69
N SER A 59 12.59 -35.74 31.37
CA SER A 59 11.24 -35.85 31.93
C SER A 59 11.02 -34.94 33.14
N CYS A 60 9.76 -34.55 33.39
CA CYS A 60 9.36 -33.81 34.61
C CYS A 60 9.80 -34.52 35.90
N ILE A 61 9.80 -35.86 35.91
CA ILE A 61 10.23 -36.68 37.04
C ILE A 61 11.70 -36.44 37.36
N GLN A 62 12.56 -36.43 36.33
CA GLN A 62 13.99 -36.19 36.48
C GLN A 62 14.29 -34.74 36.90
N LEU A 63 13.49 -33.76 36.47
CA LEU A 63 13.66 -32.36 36.87
C LEU A 63 13.36 -32.12 38.35
N VAL A 64 12.37 -32.83 38.89
CA VAL A 64 11.88 -32.66 40.26
C VAL A 64 12.61 -33.57 41.24
N ASP A 65 13.43 -34.52 40.77
CA ASP A 65 14.09 -35.53 41.60
C ASP A 65 15.00 -34.93 42.69
N THR A 66 14.51 -34.96 43.93
CA THR A 66 15.22 -34.63 45.18
C THR A 66 15.07 -35.73 46.24
N ASP A 67 15.82 -35.64 47.35
CA ASP A 67 15.68 -36.57 48.48
C ASP A 67 14.28 -36.52 49.14
N ASN A 68 13.51 -35.45 48.90
CA ASN A 68 12.16 -35.28 49.42
C ASN A 68 11.10 -35.86 48.47
N LYS A 69 10.82 -37.15 48.61
CA LYS A 69 9.84 -37.86 47.77
C LYS A 69 8.41 -37.28 47.81
N ILE A 70 8.01 -36.70 48.95
CA ILE A 70 6.68 -36.09 49.10
C ILE A 70 6.59 -34.82 48.25
N LEU A 71 7.56 -33.92 48.40
CA LEU A 71 7.67 -32.72 47.57
C LEU A 71 7.76 -33.09 46.09
N ASN A 72 8.52 -34.13 45.74
CA ASN A 72 8.64 -34.54 44.35
C ASN A 72 7.29 -34.96 43.76
N LYS A 73 6.49 -35.71 44.53
CA LYS A 73 5.15 -36.13 44.10
C LYS A 73 4.21 -34.94 43.94
N ILE A 74 4.25 -33.97 44.87
CA ILE A 74 3.44 -32.74 44.78
C ILE A 74 3.84 -31.95 43.52
N LEU A 75 5.12 -31.60 43.39
CA LEU A 75 5.62 -30.82 42.26
C LEU A 75 5.36 -31.53 40.92
N TYR A 76 5.52 -32.84 40.83
CA TYR A 76 5.20 -33.61 39.63
C TYR A 76 3.71 -33.60 39.29
N THR A 77 2.84 -33.79 40.29
CA THR A 77 1.38 -33.81 40.07
C THR A 77 0.89 -32.47 39.54
N PHE A 78 1.31 -31.37 40.19
CA PHE A 78 0.90 -30.04 39.78
C PHE A 78 1.61 -29.55 38.51
N SER A 79 2.88 -29.93 38.28
CA SER A 79 3.54 -29.58 37.01
C SER A 79 2.91 -30.29 35.81
N ALA A 80 2.50 -31.56 35.97
CA ALA A 80 1.77 -32.29 34.94
C ALA A 80 0.41 -31.63 34.63
N LEU A 81 -0.33 -31.23 35.66
CA LEU A 81 -1.61 -30.52 35.49
C LEU A 81 -1.41 -29.15 34.82
N CYS A 82 -0.41 -28.37 35.23
CA CYS A 82 -0.10 -27.10 34.58
C CYS A 82 0.26 -27.29 33.10
N HIS A 83 1.09 -28.30 32.79
CA HIS A 83 1.46 -28.60 31.41
C HIS A 83 0.26 -29.04 30.55
N GLU A 84 -0.67 -29.78 31.14
CA GLU A 84 -1.92 -30.14 30.49
C GLU A 84 -2.77 -28.91 30.16
N VAL A 85 -2.85 -27.92 31.07
CA VAL A 85 -3.53 -26.65 30.80
C VAL A 85 -2.82 -25.83 29.73
N ASP A 86 -1.48 -25.78 29.73
CA ASP A 86 -0.71 -25.13 28.66
C ASP A 86 -0.99 -25.77 27.30
N SER A 87 -1.03 -27.11 27.23
CA SER A 87 -1.39 -27.83 26.00
C SER A 87 -2.81 -27.53 25.55
N LEU A 88 -3.76 -27.45 26.48
CA LEU A 88 -5.15 -27.07 26.17
C LEU A 88 -5.23 -25.65 25.62
N ARG A 89 -4.42 -24.70 26.12
CA ARG A 89 -4.38 -23.32 25.62
C ARG A 89 -3.86 -23.27 24.18
N ASP A 90 -2.76 -23.96 23.90
CA ASP A 90 -2.18 -23.97 22.55
C ASP A 90 -3.16 -24.63 21.54
N GLU A 91 -3.86 -25.71 21.93
CA GLU A 91 -4.90 -26.36 21.11
C GLU A 91 -6.14 -25.46 20.89
N PHE A 92 -6.50 -24.64 21.90
CA PHE A 92 -7.67 -23.76 21.85
C PHE A 92 -7.58 -22.70 20.76
N GLU A 93 -6.43 -22.01 20.65
CA GLU A 93 -6.26 -20.91 19.71
C GLU A 93 -6.45 -21.37 18.26
N ASP A 94 -5.89 -22.52 17.91
CA ASP A 94 -6.00 -23.09 16.58
C ASP A 94 -7.43 -23.59 16.30
N MET A 95 -8.06 -24.22 17.29
CA MET A 95 -9.42 -24.71 17.19
C MET A 95 -10.44 -23.57 17.03
N VAL A 96 -10.30 -22.47 17.77
CA VAL A 96 -11.19 -21.30 17.66
C VAL A 96 -10.99 -20.58 16.33
N ARG A 97 -9.75 -20.43 15.85
CA ARG A 97 -9.46 -19.88 14.51
C ARG A 97 -10.13 -20.70 13.42
N GLU A 98 -9.98 -22.03 13.46
CA GLU A 98 -10.64 -22.92 12.50
C GLU A 98 -12.16 -22.77 12.53
N PHE A 99 -12.76 -22.65 13.73
CA PHE A 99 -14.19 -22.43 13.89
C PHE A 99 -14.65 -21.06 13.34
N GLN A 100 -13.90 -19.99 13.60
CA GLN A 100 -14.24 -18.65 13.10
C GLN A 100 -14.17 -18.56 11.57
N CYS A 101 -13.11 -19.12 10.95
CA CYS A 101 -13.01 -19.21 9.49
C CYS A 101 -14.18 -20.01 8.89
N PHE A 102 -14.60 -21.08 9.57
CA PHE A 102 -15.78 -21.83 9.19
C PHE A 102 -17.06 -21.00 9.32
N ASP A 103 -17.25 -20.27 10.44
CA ASP A 103 -18.44 -19.43 10.65
C ASP A 103 -18.54 -18.29 9.62
N GLU A 104 -17.42 -17.66 9.26
CA GLU A 104 -17.36 -16.61 8.22
C GLU A 104 -17.67 -17.16 6.82
N SER A 105 -17.39 -18.45 6.56
CA SER A 105 -17.76 -19.11 5.30
C SER A 105 -19.27 -19.39 5.14
N LEU A 106 -20.07 -19.20 6.20
CA LEU A 106 -21.52 -19.35 6.15
C LEU A 106 -22.17 -18.08 5.55
N ASP A 107 -22.99 -18.27 4.51
CA ASP A 107 -23.69 -17.18 3.80
C ASP A 107 -24.50 -16.28 4.75
N ASP A 108 -24.55 -14.98 4.43
CA ASP A 108 -25.28 -13.95 5.18
C ASP A 108 -26.81 -14.03 5.07
N ASN A 109 -27.36 -14.99 4.32
CA ASN A 109 -28.80 -15.14 4.06
C ASN A 109 -29.63 -15.62 5.27
N THR A 110 -29.23 -15.28 6.49
CA THR A 110 -29.93 -15.63 7.74
C THR A 110 -31.34 -15.02 7.86
N GLU A 111 -31.66 -13.98 7.09
CA GLU A 111 -33.03 -13.42 7.03
C GLU A 111 -34.03 -14.38 6.35
N GLN A 112 -33.59 -15.17 5.36
CA GLN A 112 -34.44 -16.16 4.67
C GLN A 112 -34.78 -17.37 5.55
N LEU A 113 -34.05 -17.57 6.65
CA LEU A 113 -34.26 -18.67 7.60
C LEU A 113 -35.31 -18.37 8.70
N ARG A 114 -35.82 -17.13 8.77
CA ARG A 114 -36.80 -16.71 9.80
C ARG A 114 -38.24 -17.01 9.43
N GLU A 115 -38.54 -17.23 8.15
CA GLU A 115 -39.89 -17.55 7.69
C GLU A 115 -40.07 -19.06 7.51
N GLU A 116 -41.21 -19.59 7.96
CA GLU A 116 -41.65 -20.98 7.74
C GLU A 116 -41.97 -21.30 6.26
N SER A 117 -41.53 -20.45 5.33
CA SER A 117 -41.68 -20.66 3.90
C SER A 117 -40.70 -21.77 3.48
N LEU A 118 -41.25 -22.76 2.79
CA LEU A 118 -40.55 -23.87 2.12
C LEU A 118 -39.65 -23.38 0.96
N VAL A 119 -38.87 -22.32 1.18
CA VAL A 119 -37.85 -21.89 0.25
C VAL A 119 -36.70 -22.87 0.40
N THR A 120 -36.29 -23.44 -0.72
CA THR A 120 -35.16 -24.35 -0.88
C THR A 120 -33.93 -23.75 -0.21
N LEU A 121 -33.66 -24.13 1.05
CA LEU A 121 -32.39 -23.80 1.67
C LEU A 121 -31.30 -24.41 0.78
N ASP A 122 -30.35 -23.58 0.40
CA ASP A 122 -29.30 -23.98 -0.53
C ASP A 122 -28.56 -25.20 0.06
N ARG A 123 -28.44 -26.28 -0.73
CA ARG A 123 -27.83 -27.54 -0.27
C ARG A 123 -26.40 -27.31 0.25
N SER A 124 -25.77 -26.23 -0.21
CA SER A 124 -24.43 -25.74 0.15
C SER A 124 -24.25 -25.55 1.66
N SER A 125 -25.12 -24.83 2.37
CA SER A 125 -24.93 -24.53 3.80
C SER A 125 -25.10 -25.76 4.72
N LEU A 126 -26.02 -26.67 4.36
CA LEU A 126 -26.18 -27.95 5.06
C LEU A 126 -24.97 -28.88 4.83
N LEU A 127 -24.45 -28.92 3.60
CA LEU A 127 -23.23 -29.65 3.27
C LEU A 127 -22.01 -29.06 3.98
N ALA A 128 -21.94 -27.74 4.13
CA ALA A 128 -20.87 -27.06 4.87
C ALA A 128 -20.83 -27.48 6.35
N ILE A 129 -21.98 -27.51 7.04
CA ILE A 129 -22.05 -28.02 8.42
C ILE A 129 -21.71 -29.52 8.46
N SER A 130 -22.28 -30.32 7.55
CA SER A 130 -22.02 -31.75 7.51
C SER A 130 -20.53 -32.07 7.29
N GLY A 131 -19.83 -31.26 6.48
CA GLY A 131 -18.40 -31.38 6.22
C GLY A 131 -17.49 -30.95 7.38
N ARG A 132 -18.04 -30.36 8.44
CA ARG A 132 -17.30 -29.90 9.63
C ARG A 132 -17.73 -30.58 10.93
N ILE A 133 -18.45 -31.70 10.85
CA ILE A 133 -18.85 -32.48 12.04
C ILE A 133 -17.65 -32.99 12.85
N GLU A 134 -16.54 -33.30 12.19
CA GLU A 134 -15.29 -33.70 12.87
C GLU A 134 -14.77 -32.58 13.77
N LEU A 135 -14.75 -31.33 13.29
CA LEU A 135 -14.40 -30.16 14.07
C LEU A 135 -15.32 -30.00 15.29
N LEU A 136 -16.64 -30.11 15.11
CA LEU A 136 -17.61 -30.00 16.21
C LEU A 136 -17.42 -31.11 17.26
N THR A 137 -17.08 -32.32 16.82
CA THR A 137 -16.80 -33.45 17.72
C THR A 137 -15.49 -33.21 18.48
N ARG A 138 -14.47 -32.67 17.82
CA ARG A 138 -13.19 -32.28 18.46
C ARG A 138 -13.41 -31.19 19.51
N ILE A 139 -14.23 -30.18 19.21
CA ILE A 139 -14.64 -29.12 20.16
C ILE A 139 -15.31 -29.73 21.39
N LYS A 140 -16.23 -30.68 21.19
CA LYS A 140 -16.90 -31.40 22.29
C LYS A 140 -15.88 -32.12 23.18
N CYS A 141 -15.05 -32.98 22.60
CA CYS A 141 -14.04 -33.74 23.35
C CYS A 141 -13.03 -32.83 24.08
N TYR A 142 -12.69 -31.71 23.47
CA TYR A 142 -11.85 -30.69 24.08
C TYR A 142 -12.47 -30.11 25.37
N PHE A 143 -13.76 -29.77 25.36
CA PHE A 143 -14.42 -29.29 26.57
C PHE A 143 -14.65 -30.37 27.63
N GLU A 144 -14.85 -31.63 27.23
CA GLU A 144 -14.84 -32.77 28.15
C GLU A 144 -13.49 -32.87 28.87
N ARG A 145 -12.38 -32.73 28.14
CA ARG A 145 -11.02 -32.68 28.71
C ARG A 145 -10.82 -31.50 29.66
N ILE A 146 -11.31 -30.31 29.32
CA ILE A 146 -11.29 -29.15 30.24
C ILE A 146 -12.01 -29.48 31.55
N VAL A 147 -13.18 -30.11 31.49
CA VAL A 147 -13.93 -30.50 32.68
C VAL A 147 -13.14 -31.49 33.54
N GLU A 148 -12.56 -32.53 32.93
CA GLU A 148 -11.75 -33.53 33.64
C GLU A 148 -10.53 -32.90 34.35
N VAL A 149 -9.80 -32.03 33.65
CA VAL A 149 -8.63 -31.33 34.21
C VAL A 149 -9.05 -30.38 35.34
N SER A 150 -10.14 -29.62 35.14
CA SER A 150 -10.67 -28.70 36.16
C SER A 150 -11.09 -29.43 37.44
N VAL A 151 -11.82 -30.54 37.30
CA VAL A 151 -12.21 -31.41 38.42
C VAL A 151 -10.98 -31.98 39.12
N THR A 152 -10.00 -32.44 38.35
CA THR A 152 -8.76 -33.00 38.90
C THR A 152 -7.98 -31.98 39.71
N ILE A 153 -7.82 -30.74 39.22
CA ILE A 153 -7.14 -29.68 39.96
C ILE A 153 -7.84 -29.39 41.30
N VAL A 154 -9.17 -29.26 41.30
CA VAL A 154 -9.94 -29.02 42.54
C VAL A 154 -9.77 -30.17 43.54
N LEU A 155 -9.81 -31.42 43.07
CA LEU A 155 -9.62 -32.59 43.93
C LEU A 155 -8.19 -32.71 44.46
N GLN A 156 -7.16 -32.42 43.64
CA GLN A 156 -5.77 -32.45 44.09
C GLN A 156 -5.45 -31.32 45.08
N LEU A 157 -6.00 -30.12 44.87
CA LEU A 157 -5.91 -29.03 45.85
C LEU A 157 -6.64 -29.39 47.16
N GLY A 158 -7.79 -30.03 47.07
CA GLY A 158 -8.49 -30.56 48.24
C GLY A 158 -7.68 -31.62 48.99
N ALA A 159 -7.09 -32.56 48.26
CA ALA A 159 -6.26 -33.63 48.84
C ALA A 159 -4.97 -33.11 49.51
N LEU A 160 -4.44 -31.98 49.03
CA LEU A 160 -3.31 -31.27 49.64
C LEU A 160 -3.66 -30.70 51.02
N PHE A 161 -4.90 -30.24 51.20
CA PHE A 161 -5.40 -29.66 52.46
C PHE A 161 -6.11 -30.68 53.36
N ASP A 162 -6.12 -31.97 52.99
CA ASP A 162 -6.81 -32.99 53.77
C ASP A 162 -5.92 -33.43 54.96
N PRO A 163 -6.33 -33.15 56.21
CA PRO A 163 -5.56 -33.52 57.40
C PRO A 163 -5.45 -35.05 57.60
N SER A 164 -6.35 -35.84 57.00
CA SER A 164 -6.37 -37.30 57.10
C SER A 164 -5.41 -37.98 56.12
N ASN A 165 -4.88 -37.22 55.16
CA ASN A 165 -4.07 -37.78 54.09
C ASN A 165 -2.67 -38.16 54.61
N LYS A 166 -2.23 -39.40 54.32
CA LYS A 166 -0.93 -39.95 54.75
C LYS A 166 0.29 -39.28 54.09
N PHE A 167 0.12 -38.15 53.41
CA PHE A 167 1.20 -37.22 53.03
C PHE A 167 1.86 -36.52 54.23
N GLY A 168 1.60 -37.03 55.44
CA GLY A 168 2.23 -36.70 56.71
C GLY A 168 3.50 -35.91 56.52
N HIS A 169 3.52 -34.71 57.09
CA HIS A 169 4.67 -33.82 57.25
C HIS A 169 4.90 -32.71 56.21
N PHE A 170 4.14 -32.60 55.10
CA PHE A 170 4.27 -31.41 54.23
C PHE A 170 3.55 -30.19 54.84
N ASN A 171 4.29 -29.10 55.08
CA ASN A 171 3.70 -27.87 55.60
C ASN A 171 3.03 -27.05 54.50
N HIS A 172 1.74 -27.30 54.28
CA HIS A 172 0.91 -26.56 53.32
C HIS A 172 0.68 -25.08 53.71
N SER A 173 0.97 -24.67 54.95
CA SER A 173 0.77 -23.27 55.37
C SER A 173 1.66 -22.28 54.61
N SER A 174 2.85 -22.73 54.18
CA SER A 174 3.85 -21.93 53.46
C SER A 174 3.68 -21.88 51.95
N TRP A 175 2.75 -22.65 51.37
CA TRP A 175 2.58 -22.68 49.92
C TRP A 175 1.66 -21.56 49.43
N GLU A 176 2.15 -20.74 48.51
CA GLU A 176 1.36 -19.78 47.75
C GLU A 176 0.75 -20.43 46.49
N LEU A 177 -0.57 -20.37 46.34
CA LEU A 177 -1.31 -21.06 45.28
C LEU A 177 -1.68 -20.16 44.09
N ASP A 178 -1.14 -18.94 44.02
CA ASP A 178 -1.52 -17.96 42.99
C ASP A 178 -1.30 -18.50 41.58
N LEU A 179 -0.22 -19.25 41.35
CA LEU A 179 0.03 -19.92 40.07
C LEU A 179 -1.09 -20.90 39.71
N MET A 180 -1.52 -21.73 40.66
CA MET A 180 -2.59 -22.69 40.42
C MET A 180 -3.92 -21.99 40.15
N PHE A 181 -4.22 -20.90 40.85
CA PHE A 181 -5.40 -20.11 40.57
C PHE A 181 -5.34 -19.41 39.20
N ASN A 182 -4.16 -19.01 38.73
CA ASN A 182 -4.02 -18.51 37.35
C ASN A 182 -4.35 -19.59 36.32
N TYR A 183 -3.90 -20.84 36.50
CA TYR A 183 -4.27 -21.95 35.62
C TYR A 183 -5.77 -22.30 35.70
N ILE A 184 -6.40 -22.21 36.87
CA ILE A 184 -7.87 -22.35 36.97
C ILE A 184 -8.57 -21.20 36.23
N ALA A 185 -8.02 -19.98 36.29
CA ALA A 185 -8.56 -18.85 35.56
C ALA A 185 -8.45 -19.04 34.04
N ASP A 186 -7.36 -19.63 33.54
CA ASP A 186 -7.20 -20.01 32.14
C ASP A 186 -8.23 -21.07 31.72
N LEU A 187 -8.40 -22.13 32.53
CA LEU A 187 -9.42 -23.17 32.32
C LEU A 187 -10.86 -22.62 32.28
N MET A 188 -11.13 -21.54 33.01
CA MET A 188 -12.42 -20.86 32.99
C MET A 188 -12.55 -19.86 31.83
N PHE A 189 -11.44 -19.29 31.40
CA PHE A 189 -11.41 -18.32 30.31
C PHE A 189 -11.68 -18.96 28.95
N MET A 190 -11.08 -20.12 28.64
CA MET A 190 -11.26 -20.83 27.37
C MET A 190 -12.74 -21.13 27.04
N PRO A 191 -13.53 -21.79 27.91
CA PRO A 191 -14.95 -22.04 27.64
C PRO A 191 -15.78 -20.74 27.62
N LEU A 192 -15.40 -19.73 28.41
CA LEU A 192 -16.06 -18.42 28.36
C LEU A 192 -15.85 -17.73 27.02
N LEU A 193 -14.61 -17.70 26.51
CA LEU A 193 -14.28 -17.10 25.23
C LEU A 193 -15.03 -17.82 24.10
N PHE A 194 -15.04 -19.16 24.09
CA PHE A 194 -15.80 -19.91 23.09
C PHE A 194 -17.31 -19.62 23.16
N ASP A 195 -17.91 -19.51 24.34
CA ASP A 195 -19.31 -19.14 24.49
C ASP A 195 -19.62 -17.74 23.91
N VAL A 196 -18.69 -16.79 24.04
CA VAL A 196 -18.83 -15.44 23.48
C VAL A 196 -18.70 -15.49 21.95
N VAL A 197 -17.73 -16.23 21.42
CA VAL A 197 -17.56 -16.48 19.97
C VAL A 197 -18.84 -17.10 19.40
N LEU A 198 -19.35 -18.16 20.03
CA LEU A 198 -20.57 -18.86 19.61
C LEU A 198 -21.80 -17.96 19.68
N THR A 199 -21.89 -17.06 20.66
CA THR A 199 -23.02 -16.10 20.80
C THR A 199 -23.03 -15.09 19.65
N ASN A 200 -21.86 -14.68 19.16
CA ASN A 200 -21.72 -13.77 18.03
C ASN A 200 -21.71 -14.48 16.66
N SER A 201 -21.79 -15.81 16.63
CA SER A 201 -21.68 -16.62 15.40
C SER A 201 -23.00 -16.75 14.64
N LYS A 202 -22.90 -16.91 13.30
CA LYS A 202 -24.04 -17.30 12.45
C LYS A 202 -24.40 -18.77 12.65
N PHE A 203 -23.40 -19.58 12.98
CA PHE A 203 -23.48 -21.03 13.14
C PHE A 203 -24.63 -21.48 14.04
N LYS A 204 -24.88 -20.78 15.16
CA LYS A 204 -25.95 -21.17 16.10
C LYS A 204 -27.34 -21.23 15.46
N THR A 205 -27.61 -20.36 14.49
CA THR A 205 -28.88 -20.34 13.73
C THR A 205 -28.94 -21.51 12.75
N TYR A 206 -27.88 -21.71 11.98
CA TYR A 206 -27.80 -22.81 11.01
C TYR A 206 -27.76 -24.19 11.67
N TRP A 207 -27.15 -24.32 12.85
CA TRP A 207 -27.11 -25.56 13.62
C TRP A 207 -28.52 -26.06 13.97
N LYS A 208 -29.39 -25.18 14.48
CA LYS A 208 -30.79 -25.55 14.78
C LYS A 208 -31.52 -26.09 13.56
N PHE A 209 -31.31 -25.47 12.40
CA PHE A 209 -31.90 -25.92 11.15
C PHE A 209 -31.31 -27.26 10.69
N TYR A 210 -29.98 -27.41 10.75
CA TYR A 210 -29.29 -28.65 10.43
C TYR A 210 -29.81 -29.82 11.26
N VAL A 211 -29.91 -29.66 12.58
CA VAL A 211 -30.46 -30.67 13.50
C VAL A 211 -31.89 -31.04 13.12
N LYS A 212 -32.75 -30.05 12.79
CA LYS A 212 -34.12 -30.30 12.33
C LYS A 212 -34.16 -31.16 11.06
N GLN A 213 -33.29 -30.88 10.08
CA GLN A 213 -33.24 -31.61 8.82
C GLN A 213 -32.67 -33.03 8.97
N ILE A 214 -31.62 -33.23 9.77
CA ILE A 214 -31.09 -34.56 10.05
C ILE A 214 -32.12 -35.42 10.80
N ARG A 215 -32.86 -34.82 11.75
CA ARG A 215 -33.98 -35.50 12.43
C ARG A 215 -35.11 -35.85 11.46
N ALA A 216 -35.39 -35.04 10.44
CA ALA A 216 -36.36 -35.36 9.41
C ALA A 216 -35.93 -36.53 8.50
N LEU A 217 -34.63 -36.73 8.26
CA LEU A 217 -34.09 -37.88 7.54
C LEU A 217 -34.33 -39.20 8.29
N LYS A 218 -34.29 -39.19 9.63
CA LYS A 218 -34.62 -40.35 10.48
C LYS A 218 -36.05 -40.87 10.22
N LEU A 219 -36.98 -39.96 9.92
CA LEU A 219 -38.39 -40.28 9.67
C LEU A 219 -38.67 -40.78 8.25
N ASN A 220 -37.78 -40.50 7.28
CA ASN A 220 -37.97 -40.86 5.86
C ASN A 220 -36.70 -41.43 5.19
N PRO A 221 -36.21 -42.64 5.60
CA PRO A 221 -34.99 -43.22 5.04
C PRO A 221 -35.07 -43.50 3.53
N LYS A 222 -36.29 -43.68 3.00
CA LYS A 222 -36.57 -43.99 1.58
C LYS A 222 -36.25 -42.85 0.61
N LYS A 223 -35.99 -41.63 1.10
CA LYS A 223 -35.62 -40.47 0.28
C LYS A 223 -34.12 -40.38 -0.05
N LEU A 224 -33.29 -41.24 0.54
CA LEU A 224 -31.84 -41.27 0.31
C LEU A 224 -31.53 -42.06 -0.96
N THR A 225 -30.71 -41.48 -1.85
CA THR A 225 -30.27 -42.11 -3.11
C THR A 225 -29.36 -43.32 -2.92
N LYS A 226 -28.77 -43.51 -1.73
CA LYS A 226 -28.00 -44.69 -1.34
C LYS A 226 -28.58 -45.31 -0.06
N PRO A 227 -28.65 -46.65 0.06
CA PRO A 227 -29.09 -47.30 1.28
C PRO A 227 -28.06 -47.06 2.39
N VAL A 228 -28.42 -46.25 3.39
CA VAL A 228 -27.65 -46.06 4.63
C VAL A 228 -28.20 -47.02 5.68
N LYS A 229 -27.32 -47.69 6.45
CA LYS A 229 -27.75 -48.57 7.54
C LYS A 229 -28.48 -47.74 8.61
N THR A 230 -29.59 -48.26 9.15
CA THR A 230 -30.36 -47.61 10.21
C THR A 230 -29.53 -47.30 11.45
N ASP A 231 -28.56 -48.16 11.78
CA ASP A 231 -27.67 -47.98 12.94
C ASP A 231 -26.78 -46.74 12.78
N GLN A 232 -26.28 -46.47 11.57
CA GLN A 232 -25.46 -45.30 11.28
C GLN A 232 -26.24 -43.98 11.42
N ILE A 233 -27.53 -43.99 11.06
CA ILE A 233 -28.42 -42.83 11.25
C ILE A 233 -28.67 -42.61 12.75
N TYR A 234 -28.81 -43.69 13.53
CA TYR A 234 -28.96 -43.61 14.97
C TYR A 234 -27.71 -43.02 15.63
N ASP A 235 -26.52 -43.55 15.30
CA ASP A 235 -25.24 -43.08 15.84
C ASP A 235 -24.97 -41.61 15.49
N LEU A 236 -25.29 -41.18 14.26
CA LEU A 236 -25.17 -39.78 13.85
C LEU A 236 -26.11 -38.86 14.65
N ASN A 237 -27.37 -39.27 14.85
CA ASN A 237 -28.31 -38.48 15.66
C ASN A 237 -27.84 -38.40 17.12
N LYS A 238 -27.30 -39.49 17.67
CA LYS A 238 -26.73 -39.51 19.02
C LYS A 238 -25.55 -38.53 19.14
N ALA A 239 -24.61 -38.56 18.20
CA ALA A 239 -23.48 -37.63 18.18
C ALA A 239 -23.94 -36.16 18.07
N ILE A 240 -24.95 -35.90 17.22
CA ILE A 240 -25.56 -34.56 17.10
C ILE A 240 -26.23 -34.13 18.39
N ASP A 241 -26.97 -35.01 19.06
CA ASP A 241 -27.63 -34.70 20.33
C ASP A 241 -26.60 -34.41 21.43
N GLU A 242 -25.51 -35.18 21.48
CA GLU A 242 -24.38 -34.93 22.39
C GLU A 242 -23.71 -33.56 22.12
N ILE A 243 -23.46 -33.21 20.86
CA ILE A 243 -22.92 -31.89 20.48
C ILE A 243 -23.92 -30.78 20.81
N ALA A 244 -25.22 -31.00 20.58
CA ALA A 244 -26.27 -30.02 20.83
C ALA A 244 -26.39 -29.67 22.33
N ILE A 245 -26.26 -30.64 23.23
CA ILE A 245 -26.26 -30.41 24.68
C ILE A 245 -25.18 -29.38 25.05
N TRP A 246 -23.95 -29.60 24.59
CA TRP A 246 -22.84 -28.68 24.85
C TRP A 246 -23.04 -27.28 24.26
N LEU A 247 -23.60 -27.19 23.05
CA LEU A 247 -23.87 -25.91 22.39
C LEU A 247 -25.04 -25.13 23.02
N ASP A 248 -26.03 -25.83 23.58
CA ASP A 248 -27.22 -25.22 24.19
C ASP A 248 -27.01 -24.88 25.67
N GLU A 249 -26.31 -25.71 26.44
CA GLU A 249 -26.10 -25.53 27.89
C GLU A 249 -24.95 -24.58 28.25
N ASN A 250 -24.20 -24.09 27.24
CA ASN A 250 -23.02 -23.20 27.33
C ASN A 250 -21.82 -23.83 28.06
N ALA A 251 -20.65 -23.85 27.42
CA ALA A 251 -19.47 -24.56 27.90
C ALA A 251 -19.01 -24.05 29.28
N TYR A 252 -19.06 -22.74 29.51
CA TYR A 252 -18.63 -22.14 30.77
C TYR A 252 -19.46 -22.62 31.97
N LYS A 253 -20.76 -22.83 31.77
CA LYS A 253 -21.68 -23.28 32.83
C LYS A 253 -21.42 -24.73 33.24
N HIS A 254 -21.10 -25.60 32.28
CA HIS A 254 -20.73 -26.98 32.57
C HIS A 254 -19.46 -27.09 33.42
N VAL A 255 -18.45 -26.28 33.10
CA VAL A 255 -17.21 -26.25 33.89
C VAL A 255 -17.47 -25.73 35.31
N LEU A 256 -18.31 -24.69 35.47
CA LEU A 256 -18.76 -24.20 36.78
C LEU A 256 -19.42 -25.30 37.63
N GLU A 257 -20.40 -26.00 37.05
CA GLU A 257 -21.14 -27.08 37.72
C GLU A 257 -20.23 -28.25 38.09
N ALA A 258 -19.34 -28.65 37.19
CA ALA A 258 -18.38 -29.73 37.44
C ALA A 258 -17.41 -29.39 38.60
N MET A 259 -16.88 -28.17 38.64
CA MET A 259 -16.01 -27.72 39.73
C MET A 259 -16.75 -27.59 41.07
N PHE A 260 -18.01 -27.15 41.05
CA PHE A 260 -18.86 -27.15 42.25
C PHE A 260 -19.08 -28.57 42.78
N ASN A 261 -19.43 -29.51 41.90
CA ASN A 261 -19.62 -30.91 42.26
C ASN A 261 -18.32 -31.56 42.77
N ALA A 262 -17.16 -31.18 42.21
CA ALA A 262 -15.86 -31.61 42.72
C ALA A 262 -15.60 -31.07 44.14
N LYS A 263 -15.92 -29.79 44.38
CA LYS A 263 -15.80 -29.18 45.72
C LYS A 263 -16.69 -29.84 46.77
N GLN A 264 -17.87 -30.33 46.39
CA GLN A 264 -18.75 -31.06 47.33
C GLN A 264 -18.14 -32.37 47.84
N LYS A 265 -17.16 -32.95 47.12
CA LYS A 265 -16.45 -34.17 47.52
C LYS A 265 -15.31 -33.90 48.51
N LEU A 266 -14.99 -32.64 48.78
CA LEU A 266 -13.90 -32.25 49.68
C LEU A 266 -14.33 -32.34 51.14
N VAL A 267 -13.37 -32.68 52.02
CA VAL A 267 -13.56 -32.59 53.47
C VAL A 267 -13.77 -31.12 53.87
N MET A 268 -14.59 -30.88 54.89
CA MET A 268 -14.97 -29.54 55.32
C MET A 268 -13.77 -28.63 55.61
N GLU A 269 -12.74 -29.13 56.31
CA GLU A 269 -11.52 -28.37 56.62
C GLU A 269 -10.72 -28.01 55.35
N SER A 270 -10.62 -28.93 54.40
CA SER A 270 -9.96 -28.68 53.12
C SER A 270 -10.71 -27.65 52.29
N ALA A 271 -12.05 -27.70 52.31
CA ALA A 271 -12.91 -26.76 51.61
C ALA A 271 -12.83 -25.34 52.19
N THR A 272 -12.72 -25.18 53.52
CA THR A 272 -12.54 -23.87 54.16
C THR A 272 -11.16 -23.29 53.86
N MET A 273 -10.10 -24.09 53.94
CA MET A 273 -8.74 -23.65 53.57
C MET A 273 -8.65 -23.25 52.10
N PHE A 274 -9.27 -24.02 51.21
CA PHE A 274 -9.34 -23.70 49.79
C PHE A 274 -10.08 -22.37 49.55
N ALA A 275 -11.21 -22.13 50.24
CA ALA A 275 -11.95 -20.88 50.17
C ALA A 275 -11.10 -19.67 50.62
N ASP A 276 -10.43 -19.77 51.77
CA ASP A 276 -9.62 -18.68 52.33
C ASP A 276 -8.47 -18.29 51.38
N ARG A 277 -7.78 -19.29 50.81
CA ARG A 277 -6.69 -19.06 49.86
C ARG A 277 -7.19 -18.45 48.55
N PHE A 278 -8.33 -18.92 48.04
CA PHE A 278 -8.94 -18.38 46.84
C PHE A 278 -9.41 -16.92 47.07
N LEU A 279 -10.00 -16.60 48.23
CA LEU A 279 -10.39 -15.23 48.54
C LEU A 279 -9.19 -14.28 48.66
N LYS A 280 -8.05 -14.75 49.23
CA LYS A 280 -6.80 -13.98 49.24
C LYS A 280 -6.34 -13.65 47.81
N TYR A 281 -6.34 -14.65 46.93
CA TYR A 281 -6.01 -14.47 45.51
C TYR A 281 -6.92 -13.43 44.84
N LEU A 282 -8.25 -13.53 45.03
CA LEU A 282 -9.20 -12.58 44.45
C LEU A 282 -8.98 -11.14 44.93
N LYS A 283 -8.70 -10.93 46.22
CA LYS A 283 -8.38 -9.60 46.76
C LYS A 283 -7.16 -8.98 46.09
N GLN A 284 -6.10 -9.78 45.92
CA GLN A 284 -4.89 -9.34 45.24
C GLN A 284 -5.15 -9.03 43.77
N ARG A 285 -5.77 -9.95 43.02
CA ARG A 285 -6.08 -9.74 41.59
C ARG A 285 -7.02 -8.56 41.34
N THR A 286 -7.99 -8.32 42.22
CA THR A 286 -8.89 -7.15 42.12
C THR A 286 -8.12 -5.85 42.28
N THR A 287 -7.15 -5.82 43.20
CA THR A 287 -6.30 -4.64 43.43
C THR A 287 -5.38 -4.38 42.24
N GLU A 288 -4.79 -5.44 41.68
CA GLU A 288 -3.95 -5.35 40.48
C GLU A 288 -4.74 -4.90 39.25
N ALA A 289 -5.93 -5.45 39.02
CA ALA A 289 -6.81 -5.06 37.91
C ALA A 289 -7.29 -3.60 38.03
N ALA A 290 -7.57 -3.12 39.24
CA ALA A 290 -7.92 -1.71 39.47
C ALA A 290 -6.78 -0.75 39.08
N GLY A 291 -5.52 -1.17 39.28
CA GLY A 291 -4.32 -0.42 38.94
C GLY A 291 -3.96 -0.36 37.46
N LEU A 292 -4.57 -1.19 36.60
CA LEU A 292 -4.30 -1.23 35.16
C LEU A 292 -4.63 0.09 34.47
N SER A 293 -3.92 0.45 33.40
CA SER A 293 -4.30 1.62 32.58
C SER A 293 -5.62 1.38 31.87
N ALA A 294 -6.40 2.45 31.65
CA ALA A 294 -7.64 2.38 30.86
C ALA A 294 -7.40 2.06 29.36
N SER A 295 -6.14 2.13 28.90
CA SER A 295 -5.75 1.82 27.53
C SER A 295 -5.25 0.39 27.31
N LEU A 296 -5.25 -0.49 28.33
CA LEU A 296 -4.78 -1.90 28.33
C LEU A 296 -3.63 -2.19 27.33
N SER A 297 -2.43 -2.41 27.85
CA SER A 297 -1.22 -2.44 27.03
C SER A 297 -0.77 -3.81 26.55
N SER A 298 -1.43 -4.89 26.99
CA SER A 298 -1.11 -6.27 26.59
C SER A 298 -2.33 -7.18 26.52
N ASN A 299 -2.29 -8.19 25.65
CA ASN A 299 -3.30 -9.26 25.60
C ASN A 299 -3.44 -9.94 26.98
N ASP A 300 -2.34 -10.08 27.71
CA ASP A 300 -2.35 -10.62 29.08
C ASP A 300 -3.18 -9.74 30.04
N GLU A 301 -3.10 -8.41 29.92
CA GLU A 301 -3.93 -7.48 30.70
C GLU A 301 -5.42 -7.56 30.32
N THR A 302 -5.75 -7.72 29.03
CA THR A 302 -7.15 -7.87 28.58
C THR A 302 -7.79 -9.13 29.14
N THR A 303 -7.08 -10.26 29.05
CA THR A 303 -7.59 -11.53 29.55
C THR A 303 -7.65 -11.53 31.07
N THR A 304 -6.78 -10.78 31.76
CA THR A 304 -6.81 -10.63 33.23
C THR A 304 -8.14 -10.07 33.73
N VAL A 305 -8.70 -9.06 33.07
CA VAL A 305 -10.00 -8.47 33.46
C VAL A 305 -11.13 -9.50 33.32
N VAL A 306 -11.14 -10.25 32.22
CA VAL A 306 -12.17 -11.28 31.97
C VAL A 306 -12.01 -12.47 32.91
N LYS A 307 -10.76 -12.93 33.12
CA LYS A 307 -10.39 -13.97 34.09
C LYS A 307 -10.83 -13.60 35.51
N LEU A 308 -10.62 -12.36 35.93
CA LEU A 308 -11.07 -11.89 37.25
C LEU A 308 -12.58 -12.02 37.41
N ASN A 309 -13.36 -11.59 36.41
CA ASN A 309 -14.81 -11.71 36.42
C ASN A 309 -15.26 -13.19 36.47
N ALA A 310 -14.62 -14.05 35.67
CA ALA A 310 -14.89 -15.49 35.66
C ALA A 310 -14.58 -16.14 37.02
N MET A 311 -13.47 -15.76 37.66
CA MET A 311 -13.02 -16.32 38.94
C MET A 311 -13.84 -15.81 40.13
N VAL A 312 -14.28 -14.55 40.13
CA VAL A 312 -15.22 -14.03 41.13
C VAL A 312 -16.55 -14.77 41.04
N ASN A 313 -17.05 -15.01 39.82
CA ASN A 313 -18.28 -15.77 39.62
C ASN A 313 -18.12 -17.23 40.09
N LEU A 314 -17.00 -17.89 39.74
CA LEU A 314 -16.67 -19.24 40.22
C LEU A 314 -16.63 -19.32 41.75
N TYR A 315 -15.92 -18.41 42.41
CA TYR A 315 -15.84 -18.40 43.87
C TYR A 315 -17.22 -18.25 44.51
N HIS A 316 -18.03 -17.30 44.02
CA HIS A 316 -19.39 -17.14 44.51
C HIS A 316 -20.24 -18.39 44.24
N TYR A 317 -20.09 -19.04 43.09
CA TYR A 317 -20.81 -20.26 42.76
C TYR A 317 -20.42 -21.43 43.70
N MET A 318 -19.14 -21.53 44.08
CA MET A 318 -18.63 -22.60 44.96
C MET A 318 -18.95 -22.42 46.44
N PHE A 319 -18.95 -21.18 46.93
CA PHE A 319 -19.00 -20.86 48.36
C PHE A 319 -20.17 -19.98 48.79
N VAL A 320 -20.98 -19.47 47.86
CA VAL A 320 -22.19 -18.64 48.07
C VAL A 320 -21.96 -17.27 48.72
N SER A 321 -20.99 -17.13 49.62
CA SER A 321 -20.64 -15.86 50.27
C SER A 321 -19.37 -15.28 49.67
N ILE A 322 -19.41 -14.01 49.28
CA ILE A 322 -18.23 -13.24 48.85
C ILE A 322 -18.14 -11.90 49.58
N ASP A 323 -16.91 -11.45 49.83
CA ASP A 323 -16.64 -10.16 50.46
C ASP A 323 -17.16 -8.99 49.60
N LYS A 324 -17.92 -8.09 50.24
CA LYS A 324 -18.47 -6.88 49.58
C LYS A 324 -17.39 -5.97 49.00
N SER A 325 -16.19 -5.95 49.58
CA SER A 325 -15.06 -5.16 49.07
C SER A 325 -14.55 -5.68 47.73
N VAL A 326 -14.49 -6.99 47.54
CA VAL A 326 -14.11 -7.62 46.27
C VAL A 326 -15.17 -7.33 45.20
N LEU A 327 -16.45 -7.46 45.54
CA LEU A 327 -17.53 -7.11 44.62
C LEU A 327 -17.49 -5.64 44.22
N LYS A 328 -17.31 -4.71 45.16
CA LYS A 328 -17.20 -3.28 44.85
C LYS A 328 -16.02 -3.00 43.93
N GLY A 329 -14.84 -3.54 44.24
CA GLY A 329 -13.66 -3.39 43.39
C GLY A 329 -13.85 -3.97 41.99
N LEU A 330 -14.57 -5.08 41.86
CA LEU A 330 -14.93 -5.66 40.57
C LEU A 330 -15.83 -4.73 39.75
N MET A 331 -16.84 -4.11 40.39
CA MET A 331 -17.73 -3.16 39.70
C MET A 331 -16.96 -1.92 39.22
N ASP A 332 -16.03 -1.41 40.03
CA ASP A 332 -15.17 -0.27 39.63
C ASP A 332 -14.28 -0.65 38.42
N VAL A 333 -13.75 -1.89 38.39
CA VAL A 333 -12.99 -2.42 37.25
C VAL A 333 -13.88 -2.57 36.00
N ASN A 334 -15.10 -3.06 36.14
CA ASN A 334 -16.02 -3.27 35.01
C ASN A 334 -16.57 -1.95 34.46
N GLU A 335 -16.75 -0.92 35.28
CA GLU A 335 -17.09 0.43 34.81
C GLU A 335 -15.97 1.01 33.94
N LYS A 336 -14.72 0.82 34.37
CA LYS A 336 -13.52 1.22 33.64
C LYS A 336 -13.35 0.46 32.32
N PHE A 337 -13.62 -0.84 32.32
CA PHE A 337 -13.49 -1.73 31.17
C PHE A 337 -14.86 -2.22 30.68
N CYS A 338 -15.65 -1.29 30.15
CA CYS A 338 -17.04 -1.50 29.72
C CYS A 338 -17.22 -2.34 28.44
N GLY A 339 -16.12 -2.74 27.80
CA GLY A 339 -16.06 -3.67 26.67
C GLY A 339 -14.60 -4.05 26.39
N VAL A 340 -14.29 -5.34 26.44
CA VAL A 340 -12.91 -5.86 26.31
C VAL A 340 -12.81 -6.67 25.02
N PRO A 341 -12.01 -6.23 24.01
CA PRO A 341 -11.76 -7.04 22.83
C PRO A 341 -10.98 -8.30 23.24
N LEU A 342 -11.44 -9.47 22.79
CA LEU A 342 -10.78 -10.75 23.08
C LEU A 342 -10.04 -11.30 21.85
N MET A 343 -10.77 -11.47 20.74
CA MET A 343 -10.21 -12.08 19.54
C MET A 343 -10.98 -11.59 18.30
N GLY A 344 -10.27 -10.98 17.34
CA GLY A 344 -10.87 -10.43 16.13
C GLY A 344 -11.98 -9.42 16.45
N LYS A 345 -13.19 -9.68 15.94
CA LYS A 345 -14.40 -8.85 16.15
C LYS A 345 -15.12 -9.13 17.48
N VAL A 346 -14.63 -10.08 18.28
CA VAL A 346 -15.33 -10.58 19.46
C VAL A 346 -15.05 -9.68 20.67
N LEU A 347 -16.11 -9.00 21.11
CA LEU A 347 -16.10 -8.14 22.29
C LEU A 347 -16.74 -8.88 23.48
N TRP A 348 -16.05 -8.93 24.61
CA TRP A 348 -16.62 -9.37 25.87
C TRP A 348 -17.18 -8.20 26.67
N ILE A 349 -18.36 -8.41 27.25
CA ILE A 349 -19.16 -7.36 27.88
C ILE A 349 -19.53 -7.79 29.31
N PRO A 350 -19.15 -7.00 30.33
CA PRO A 350 -19.41 -7.36 31.73
C PRO A 350 -20.91 -7.57 32.05
N ASP A 351 -21.78 -6.67 31.58
CA ASP A 351 -23.21 -6.73 31.89
C ASP A 351 -23.90 -7.95 31.29
N ASP A 352 -23.54 -8.33 30.06
CA ASP A 352 -24.07 -9.54 29.42
C ASP A 352 -23.56 -10.81 30.09
N PHE A 353 -22.30 -10.82 30.53
CA PHE A 353 -21.72 -11.93 31.28
C PHE A 353 -22.48 -12.19 32.58
N PHE A 354 -22.67 -11.18 33.44
CA PHE A 354 -23.41 -11.38 34.70
C PHE A 354 -24.90 -11.60 34.48
N ARG A 355 -25.50 -11.05 33.42
CA ARG A 355 -26.89 -11.37 33.07
C ARG A 355 -27.04 -12.86 32.77
N LYS A 356 -26.11 -13.43 31.99
CA LYS A 356 -26.15 -14.83 31.55
C LYS A 356 -25.69 -15.83 32.62
N TYR A 357 -24.61 -15.54 33.34
CA TYR A 357 -23.95 -16.49 34.24
C TYR A 357 -23.86 -16.04 35.71
N GLY A 358 -24.14 -14.77 36.00
CA GLY A 358 -23.98 -14.20 37.34
C GLY A 358 -25.06 -14.62 38.32
N HIS A 359 -24.66 -14.90 39.57
CA HIS A 359 -25.61 -15.11 40.66
C HIS A 359 -26.41 -13.83 40.96
N LYS A 360 -27.65 -13.99 41.47
CA LYS A 360 -28.56 -12.87 41.76
C LYS A 360 -27.93 -11.79 42.64
N THR A 361 -27.19 -12.17 43.68
CA THR A 361 -26.48 -11.23 44.58
C THR A 361 -25.45 -10.36 43.87
N ILE A 362 -24.73 -10.89 42.89
CA ILE A 362 -23.75 -10.11 42.11
C ILE A 362 -24.50 -9.10 41.24
N ARG A 363 -25.58 -9.54 40.58
CA ARG A 363 -26.43 -8.66 39.76
C ARG A 363 -27.11 -7.56 40.57
N ASP A 364 -27.55 -7.86 41.80
CA ASP A 364 -28.19 -6.88 42.69
C ASP A 364 -27.18 -5.87 43.26
N CYS A 365 -25.88 -6.23 43.32
CA CYS A 365 -24.80 -5.33 43.72
C CYS A 365 -24.36 -4.38 42.60
N ASP A 366 -24.56 -4.76 41.35
CA ASP A 366 -24.19 -3.97 40.18
C ASP A 366 -25.21 -2.84 39.94
N ARG A 367 -24.74 -1.60 40.03
CA ARG A 367 -25.56 -0.39 39.81
C ARG A 367 -25.07 0.44 38.62
N ASN A 368 -24.13 -0.09 37.84
CA ASN A 368 -23.46 0.65 36.80
C ASN A 368 -24.31 0.73 35.53
N ASP A 369 -24.32 1.91 34.91
CA ASP A 369 -24.89 2.09 33.57
C ASP A 369 -23.79 1.88 32.53
N TYR A 370 -23.56 0.61 32.17
CA TYR A 370 -22.51 0.24 31.22
C TYR A 370 -22.70 0.83 29.82
N ARG A 371 -23.96 1.09 29.40
CA ARG A 371 -24.20 1.74 28.11
C ARG A 371 -23.68 3.18 28.14
N LYS A 372 -23.99 3.92 29.20
CA LYS A 372 -23.46 5.28 29.39
C LYS A 372 -21.93 5.29 29.52
N ALA A 373 -21.35 4.30 30.18
CA ALA A 373 -19.89 4.14 30.26
C ALA A 373 -19.25 3.92 28.88
N ARG A 374 -19.86 3.09 28.02
CA ARG A 374 -19.42 2.87 26.63
C ARG A 374 -19.50 4.14 25.78
N ASP A 375 -20.61 4.88 25.87
CA ASP A 375 -20.79 6.15 25.17
C ASP A 375 -19.74 7.20 25.59
N ALA A 376 -19.45 7.27 26.90
CA ALA A 376 -18.40 8.12 27.44
C ALA A 376 -17.01 7.71 26.93
N HIS A 377 -16.73 6.40 26.86
CA HIS A 377 -15.47 5.88 26.33
C HIS A 377 -15.27 6.22 24.84
N LEU A 378 -16.29 6.02 23.99
CA LEU A 378 -16.24 6.40 22.57
C LEU A 378 -16.04 7.91 22.41
N THR A 379 -16.72 8.71 23.22
CA THR A 379 -16.58 10.19 23.20
C THR A 379 -15.18 10.63 23.63
N TYR A 380 -14.59 9.96 24.61
CA TYR A 380 -13.20 10.19 25.03
C TYR A 380 -12.22 9.82 23.91
N ARG A 381 -12.34 8.62 23.32
CA ARG A 381 -11.47 8.16 22.22
C ARG A 381 -11.55 9.04 20.99
N ARG A 382 -12.75 9.54 20.63
CA ARG A 382 -12.92 10.56 19.58
C ARG A 382 -12.03 11.79 19.77
N LYS A 383 -11.79 12.21 21.01
CA LYS A 383 -10.99 13.39 21.35
C LYS A 383 -9.51 13.08 21.58
N SER A 384 -9.18 11.92 22.16
CA SER A 384 -7.79 11.59 22.52
C SER A 384 -6.97 11.09 21.32
N LEU A 385 -7.59 10.37 20.39
CA LEU A 385 -6.88 9.56 19.40
C LEU A 385 -5.90 10.37 18.55
N ALA A 386 -6.26 11.60 18.16
CA ALA A 386 -5.37 12.48 17.39
C ALA A 386 -4.10 12.88 18.17
N LYS A 387 -4.21 13.07 19.49
CA LYS A 387 -3.07 13.33 20.37
C LYS A 387 -2.23 12.06 20.56
N ASP A 388 -2.89 10.92 20.71
CA ASP A 388 -2.23 9.62 20.90
C ASP A 388 -1.33 9.27 19.70
N ILE A 389 -1.78 9.54 18.46
CA ILE A 389 -0.96 9.36 17.24
C ILE A 389 0.36 10.13 17.32
N LEU A 390 0.34 11.40 17.74
CA LEU A 390 1.55 12.21 17.82
C LEU A 390 2.53 11.66 18.85
N VAL A 391 2.01 11.14 19.97
CA VAL A 391 2.81 10.49 21.02
C VAL A 391 3.45 9.21 20.48
N TYR A 392 2.66 8.31 19.87
CA TYR A 392 3.18 7.07 19.28
C TYR A 392 4.16 7.34 18.14
N CYS A 393 3.93 8.36 17.31
CA CYS A 393 4.86 8.76 16.25
C CYS A 393 6.25 9.06 16.82
N ILE A 394 6.33 9.86 17.89
CA ILE A 394 7.59 10.24 18.52
C ILE A 394 8.23 9.02 19.19
N GLN A 395 7.45 8.25 19.95
CA GLN A 395 7.93 7.08 20.69
C GLN A 395 8.49 6.00 19.76
N ILE A 396 7.74 5.64 18.71
CA ILE A 396 8.10 4.57 17.76
C ILE A 396 9.24 5.02 16.86
N SER A 397 9.26 6.27 16.39
CA SER A 397 10.40 6.79 15.63
C SER A 397 11.68 6.79 16.47
N SER A 398 11.59 7.24 17.73
CA SER A 398 12.71 7.19 18.67
C SER A 398 13.17 5.75 18.94
N TRP A 399 12.22 4.84 19.13
CA TRP A 399 12.51 3.42 19.36
C TRP A 399 13.17 2.77 18.14
N LEU A 400 12.65 2.96 16.93
CA LEU A 400 13.24 2.44 15.68
C LEU A 400 14.70 2.87 15.50
N VAL A 401 15.02 4.13 15.81
CA VAL A 401 16.40 4.64 15.76
C VAL A 401 17.27 3.95 16.81
N ARG A 402 16.80 3.87 18.07
CA ARG A 402 17.54 3.24 19.18
C ARG A 402 17.77 1.74 18.95
N ILE A 403 16.74 1.01 18.56
CA ILE A 403 16.82 -0.43 18.32
C ILE A 403 17.60 -0.76 17.05
N GLY A 404 17.41 0.02 15.97
CA GLY A 404 18.21 -0.08 14.76
C GLY A 404 19.71 0.14 15.02
N ALA A 405 20.07 1.13 15.85
CA ALA A 405 21.45 1.34 16.25
C ALA A 405 21.99 0.18 17.11
N ALA A 406 21.20 -0.33 18.06
CA ALA A 406 21.60 -1.43 18.93
C ALA A 406 21.85 -2.75 18.17
N PHE A 407 21.11 -3.02 17.11
CA PHE A 407 21.26 -4.24 16.29
C PHE A 407 22.20 -4.09 15.10
N LYS A 408 22.71 -2.89 14.80
CA LYS A 408 23.80 -2.66 13.82
C LYS A 408 25.20 -2.93 14.37
N SER A 409 25.41 -2.91 15.69
CA SER A 409 26.72 -3.15 16.30
C SER A 409 27.19 -4.61 16.11
N THR A 410 28.46 -4.79 15.74
CA THR A 410 29.11 -6.06 15.39
C THR A 410 28.98 -7.18 16.44
N LYS A 411 29.04 -8.44 15.98
CA LYS A 411 28.90 -9.70 16.74
C LYS A 411 29.88 -9.91 17.91
N HIS A 412 30.87 -9.04 18.10
CA HIS A 412 32.00 -9.28 19.02
C HIS A 412 32.05 -8.39 20.28
N ASP A 413 31.13 -7.42 20.43
CA ASP A 413 31.10 -6.47 21.57
C ASP A 413 29.86 -6.61 22.48
N THR A 414 29.33 -7.83 22.68
CA THR A 414 28.20 -8.06 23.59
C THR A 414 28.63 -8.07 25.06
N THR A 415 28.78 -6.88 25.64
CA THR A 415 28.88 -6.71 27.10
C THR A 415 27.51 -6.95 27.77
N LEU A 416 27.52 -7.19 29.10
CA LEU A 416 26.29 -7.39 29.87
C LEU A 416 25.35 -6.16 29.83
N ASP A 417 25.92 -4.96 29.76
CA ASP A 417 25.15 -3.71 29.67
C ASP A 417 24.48 -3.57 28.31
N VAL A 418 25.16 -3.96 27.23
CA VAL A 418 24.58 -4.01 25.87
C VAL A 418 23.42 -5.02 25.81
N LEU A 419 23.57 -6.20 26.40
CA LEU A 419 22.48 -7.19 26.47
C LEU A 419 21.27 -6.67 27.25
N ARG A 420 21.50 -5.96 28.35
CA ARG A 420 20.43 -5.33 29.14
C ARG A 420 19.70 -4.25 28.35
N GLN A 421 20.44 -3.41 27.62
CA GLN A 421 19.86 -2.38 26.75
C GLN A 421 19.03 -3.00 25.62
N LYS A 422 19.57 -4.01 24.92
CA LYS A 422 18.87 -4.74 23.86
C LYS A 422 17.59 -5.41 24.38
N CYS A 423 17.66 -6.06 25.53
CA CYS A 423 16.51 -6.63 26.22
C CYS A 423 15.43 -5.56 26.48
N GLY A 424 15.80 -4.42 27.05
CA GLY A 424 14.87 -3.31 27.28
C GLY A 424 14.18 -2.81 25.99
N LEU A 425 14.95 -2.65 24.90
CA LEU A 425 14.41 -2.22 23.61
C LEU A 425 13.48 -3.26 22.97
N ILE A 426 13.75 -4.56 23.13
CA ILE A 426 12.84 -5.62 22.67
C ILE A 426 11.51 -5.52 23.41
N PHE A 427 11.53 -5.44 24.74
CA PHE A 427 10.31 -5.30 25.53
C PHE A 427 9.54 -4.01 25.23
N GLU A 428 10.23 -2.89 24.98
CA GLU A 428 9.61 -1.64 24.55
C GLU A 428 8.89 -1.78 23.21
N GLY A 429 9.48 -2.52 22.25
CA GLY A 429 8.85 -2.83 20.97
C GLY A 429 7.61 -3.72 21.08
N ILE A 430 7.70 -4.79 21.88
CA ILE A 430 6.56 -5.68 22.15
C ILE A 430 5.41 -4.90 22.79
N HIS A 431 5.73 -4.03 23.75
CA HIS A 431 4.75 -3.19 24.42
C HIS A 431 4.03 -2.25 23.44
N TYR A 432 4.76 -1.55 22.56
CA TYR A 432 4.14 -0.70 21.55
C TYR A 432 3.24 -1.49 20.59
N ALA A 433 3.67 -2.67 20.14
CA ALA A 433 2.86 -3.50 19.26
C ALA A 433 1.53 -3.89 19.94
N GLN A 434 1.60 -4.35 21.19
CA GLN A 434 0.42 -4.77 21.94
C GLN A 434 -0.53 -3.62 22.30
N GLU A 435 0.00 -2.47 22.70
CA GLU A 435 -0.79 -1.30 23.05
C GLU A 435 -1.54 -0.73 21.83
N ILE A 436 -0.85 -0.62 20.69
CA ILE A 436 -1.47 -0.17 19.43
C ILE A 436 -2.49 -1.19 18.93
N SER A 437 -2.16 -2.49 19.00
CA SER A 437 -3.07 -3.59 18.66
C SER A 437 -4.38 -3.46 19.41
N PHE A 438 -4.28 -3.38 20.74
CA PHE A 438 -5.43 -3.26 21.61
C PHE A 438 -6.24 -2.01 21.32
N LEU A 439 -5.58 -0.86 21.13
CA LEU A 439 -6.25 0.40 20.83
C LEU A 439 -7.08 0.32 19.55
N VAL A 440 -6.52 -0.26 18.48
CA VAL A 440 -7.22 -0.45 17.20
C VAL A 440 -8.39 -1.42 17.37
N GLN A 441 -8.17 -2.58 17.99
CA GLN A 441 -9.22 -3.59 18.22
C GLN A 441 -10.35 -3.05 19.11
N SER A 442 -10.01 -2.33 20.18
CA SER A 442 -10.97 -1.73 21.12
C SER A 442 -11.86 -0.71 20.43
N VAL A 443 -11.27 0.22 19.66
CA VAL A 443 -12.03 1.26 18.93
C VAL A 443 -12.92 0.63 17.87
N THR A 444 -12.37 -0.26 17.03
CA THR A 444 -13.13 -0.87 15.92
C THR A 444 -14.25 -1.78 16.43
N SER A 445 -13.97 -2.65 17.41
CA SER A 445 -14.96 -3.57 17.98
C SER A 445 -16.07 -2.84 18.74
N LEU A 446 -15.75 -1.75 19.45
CA LEU A 446 -16.75 -0.98 20.18
C LEU A 446 -17.67 -0.19 19.23
N HIS A 447 -17.13 0.38 18.15
CA HIS A 447 -17.93 1.00 17.09
C HIS A 447 -18.86 -0.01 16.41
N TRP A 448 -18.35 -1.22 16.13
CA TRP A 448 -19.15 -2.32 15.59
C TRP A 448 -20.26 -2.72 16.55
N TYR A 449 -19.97 -2.92 17.83
CA TYR A 449 -20.96 -3.32 18.83
C TYR A 449 -22.04 -2.25 19.04
N MET A 450 -21.65 -0.98 19.12
CA MET A 450 -22.58 0.13 19.34
C MET A 450 -23.34 0.53 18.06
N GLN A 451 -23.00 -0.06 16.90
CA GLN A 451 -23.57 0.27 15.60
C GLN A 451 -23.45 1.77 15.27
N GLU A 452 -22.33 2.38 15.68
CA GLU A 452 -22.03 3.78 15.42
C GLU A 452 -20.94 3.92 14.35
N SER A 453 -21.16 4.82 13.38
CA SER A 453 -20.18 5.07 12.32
C SER A 453 -18.86 5.64 12.85
N ILE A 454 -17.73 5.16 12.31
CA ILE A 454 -16.41 5.76 12.52
C ILE A 454 -16.33 7.04 11.67
N ASN A 455 -15.97 8.17 12.28
CA ASN A 455 -15.80 9.42 11.55
C ASN A 455 -14.48 9.43 10.76
N ARG A 456 -14.37 10.32 9.76
CA ARG A 456 -13.18 10.39 8.88
C ARG A 456 -11.85 10.63 9.63
N GLN A 457 -11.86 11.43 10.70
CA GLN A 457 -10.64 11.73 11.46
C GLN A 457 -10.14 10.50 12.25
N MET A 458 -11.05 9.78 12.90
CA MET A 458 -10.73 8.52 13.59
C MET A 458 -10.31 7.43 12.62
N PHE A 459 -10.93 7.36 11.45
CA PHE A 459 -10.52 6.44 10.40
C PHE A 459 -9.06 6.65 10.00
N GLN A 460 -8.68 7.90 9.70
CA GLN A 460 -7.29 8.25 9.37
C GLN A 460 -6.33 7.93 10.51
N ALA A 461 -6.78 8.12 11.75
CA ALA A 461 -6.00 7.79 12.94
C ALA A 461 -5.76 6.29 13.09
N VAL A 462 -6.79 5.46 12.91
CA VAL A 462 -6.66 3.99 12.93
C VAL A 462 -5.71 3.53 11.82
N GLY A 463 -5.81 4.09 10.61
CA GLY A 463 -4.87 3.81 9.53
C GLY A 463 -3.40 4.11 9.91
N LYS A 464 -3.15 5.25 10.57
CA LYS A 464 -1.80 5.61 11.06
C LYS A 464 -1.29 4.70 12.17
N LEU A 465 -2.16 4.28 13.08
CA LEU A 465 -1.81 3.30 14.11
C LEU A 465 -1.43 1.95 13.50
N LEU A 466 -2.15 1.49 12.47
CA LEU A 466 -1.80 0.26 11.74
C LEU A 466 -0.46 0.39 11.00
N GLU A 467 -0.17 1.55 10.39
CA GLU A 467 1.16 1.81 9.80
C GLU A 467 2.28 1.70 10.87
N TYR A 468 2.07 2.28 12.05
CA TYR A 468 3.04 2.22 13.14
C TYR A 468 3.27 0.80 13.66
N LEU A 469 2.20 0.02 13.80
CA LEU A 469 2.30 -1.38 14.15
C LEU A 469 3.10 -2.16 13.09
N GLN A 470 2.84 -1.92 11.80
CA GLN A 470 3.57 -2.57 10.73
C GLN A 470 5.06 -2.19 10.75
N CYS A 471 5.41 -0.95 11.10
CA CYS A 471 6.80 -0.55 11.28
C CYS A 471 7.50 -1.35 12.39
N VAL A 472 6.81 -1.61 13.51
CA VAL A 472 7.33 -2.43 14.60
C VAL A 472 7.52 -3.88 14.13
N ASN A 473 6.52 -4.46 13.48
CA ASN A 473 6.57 -5.84 12.97
C ASN A 473 7.67 -6.03 11.91
N ASN A 474 7.76 -5.12 10.94
CA ASN A 474 8.79 -5.14 9.91
C ASN A 474 10.20 -5.15 10.51
N PHE A 475 10.43 -4.46 11.64
CA PHE A 475 11.72 -4.50 12.32
C PHE A 475 12.04 -5.89 12.87
N PHE A 476 11.08 -6.53 13.57
CA PHE A 476 11.24 -7.87 14.12
C PHE A 476 11.43 -8.92 13.02
N ASP A 477 10.69 -8.82 11.92
CA ASP A 477 10.78 -9.73 10.78
C ASP A 477 12.13 -9.58 10.05
N SER A 478 12.55 -8.36 9.76
CA SER A 478 13.82 -8.10 9.06
C SER A 478 15.05 -8.47 9.88
N ASN A 479 14.95 -8.49 11.21
CA ASN A 479 16.09 -8.74 12.12
C ASN A 479 15.97 -10.07 12.88
N GLN A 480 15.14 -11.00 12.41
CA GLN A 480 14.85 -12.28 13.06
C GLN A 480 16.10 -13.03 13.55
N GLN A 481 17.12 -13.17 12.70
CA GLN A 481 18.33 -13.89 13.04
C GLN A 481 19.12 -13.21 14.17
N ALA A 482 19.36 -11.90 14.05
CA ALA A 482 20.14 -11.16 15.04
C ALA A 482 19.43 -11.10 16.40
N ILE A 483 18.09 -11.02 16.40
CA ILE A 483 17.28 -11.09 17.60
C ILE A 483 17.37 -12.48 18.22
N ALA A 484 17.22 -13.56 17.45
CA ALA A 484 17.32 -14.94 17.94
C ALA A 484 18.67 -15.24 18.60
N GLU A 485 19.79 -14.85 17.96
CA GLU A 485 21.14 -15.00 18.51
C GLU A 485 21.29 -14.21 19.83
N THR A 486 20.85 -12.95 19.86
CA THR A 486 20.93 -12.09 21.06
C THR A 486 20.03 -12.62 22.19
N ASN A 487 18.84 -13.11 21.84
CA ASN A 487 17.83 -13.55 22.79
C ASN A 487 18.33 -14.72 23.65
N GLN A 488 19.11 -15.64 23.07
CA GLN A 488 19.73 -16.74 23.81
C GLN A 488 20.65 -16.22 24.93
N PHE A 489 21.48 -15.21 24.66
CA PHE A 489 22.34 -14.60 25.67
C PHE A 489 21.56 -13.84 26.74
N ILE A 490 20.46 -13.16 26.35
CA ILE A 490 19.58 -12.47 27.30
C ILE A 490 18.94 -13.49 28.24
N ILE A 491 18.37 -14.57 27.71
CA ILE A 491 17.74 -15.64 28.50
C ILE A 491 18.74 -16.23 29.49
N GLN A 492 19.94 -16.61 29.04
CA GLN A 492 20.99 -17.13 29.92
C GLN A 492 21.36 -16.14 31.03
N HIS A 493 21.46 -14.85 30.70
CA HIS A 493 21.74 -13.81 31.68
C HIS A 493 20.63 -13.67 32.74
N LEU A 494 19.35 -13.75 32.33
CA LEU A 494 18.21 -13.72 33.25
C LEU A 494 18.16 -14.97 34.14
N GLN A 495 18.38 -16.17 33.57
CA GLN A 495 18.48 -17.42 34.33
C GLN A 495 19.62 -17.36 35.37
N HIS A 496 20.77 -16.81 35.00
CA HIS A 496 21.90 -16.64 35.91
C HIS A 496 21.59 -15.67 37.06
N LYS A 497 20.83 -14.59 36.81
CA LYS A 497 20.35 -13.69 37.88
C LYS A 497 19.47 -14.43 38.88
N ILE A 498 18.53 -15.25 38.41
CA ILE A 498 17.68 -16.08 39.28
C ILE A 498 18.56 -17.04 40.09
N PHE A 499 19.49 -17.73 39.42
CA PHE A 499 20.41 -18.67 40.05
C PHE A 499 21.21 -18.03 41.20
N ILE A 500 21.77 -16.83 41.00
CA ILE A 500 22.51 -16.12 42.06
C ILE A 500 21.61 -15.79 43.26
N ILE A 501 20.39 -15.28 43.02
CA ILE A 501 19.45 -14.93 44.10
C ILE A 501 19.12 -16.18 44.93
N VAL A 502 18.86 -17.30 44.26
CA VAL A 502 18.52 -18.58 44.89
C VAL A 502 19.70 -19.13 45.69
N VAL A 503 20.91 -19.16 45.12
CA VAL A 503 22.11 -19.66 45.82
C VAL A 503 22.42 -18.83 47.07
N ASN A 504 22.29 -17.51 47.00
CA ASN A 504 22.52 -16.62 48.14
C ASN A 504 21.45 -16.84 49.23
N SER A 505 20.19 -16.99 48.84
CA SER A 505 19.07 -17.25 49.77
C SER A 505 19.22 -18.63 50.44
N LYS A 506 19.63 -19.65 49.69
CA LYS A 506 19.95 -20.99 50.20
C LYS A 506 21.09 -20.97 51.22
N LYS A 507 22.18 -20.24 50.94
CA LYS A 507 23.29 -20.06 51.89
C LYS A 507 22.83 -19.39 53.19
N LYS A 508 21.98 -18.36 53.09
CA LYS A 508 21.39 -17.68 54.24
C LYS A 508 20.53 -18.63 55.07
N LEU A 509 19.62 -19.37 54.43
CA LEU A 509 18.76 -20.37 55.08
C LEU A 509 19.57 -21.44 55.84
N ILE A 510 20.65 -21.96 55.22
CA ILE A 510 21.54 -22.95 55.86
C ILE A 510 22.25 -22.37 57.09
N THR A 511 22.62 -21.09 57.03
CA THR A 511 23.33 -20.40 58.13
C THR A 511 22.39 -20.13 59.30
N GLU A 512 21.17 -19.66 59.03
CA GLU A 512 20.13 -19.44 60.04
C GLU A 512 19.68 -20.77 60.68
N ALA A 513 19.52 -21.84 59.89
CA ALA A 513 19.18 -23.16 60.41
C ALA A 513 20.29 -23.76 61.29
N LYS A 514 21.56 -23.44 61.01
CA LYS A 514 22.71 -23.79 61.88
C LYS A 514 22.62 -23.05 63.22
N GLN A 515 22.30 -21.76 63.20
CA GLN A 515 22.18 -20.94 64.41
C GLN A 515 20.97 -21.33 65.27
N ALA A 516 19.83 -21.65 64.65
CA ALA A 516 18.59 -22.00 65.33
C ALA A 516 18.50 -23.47 65.81
N LYS A 517 19.54 -24.29 65.64
CA LYS A 517 19.52 -25.76 65.86
C LYS A 517 18.37 -26.50 65.13
N ALA A 518 17.81 -25.90 64.08
CA ALA A 518 16.60 -26.36 63.39
C ALA A 518 16.88 -27.17 62.10
N LYS A 519 18.11 -27.65 61.89
CA LYS A 519 18.55 -28.39 60.68
C LYS A 519 17.70 -29.60 60.27
N LYS A 520 16.84 -30.11 61.15
CA LYS A 520 16.00 -31.30 60.93
C LYS A 520 14.50 -30.99 60.89
N SER A 521 14.07 -29.73 60.89
CA SER A 521 12.64 -29.44 60.70
C SER A 521 12.22 -29.84 59.28
N GLU A 522 11.05 -30.46 59.16
CA GLU A 522 10.48 -30.89 57.88
C GLU A 522 10.34 -29.70 56.91
N VAL A 523 9.94 -28.54 57.46
CA VAL A 523 9.87 -27.25 56.74
C VAL A 523 11.22 -26.82 56.15
N PHE A 524 12.34 -27.06 56.83
CA PHE A 524 13.67 -26.74 56.32
C PHE A 524 14.04 -27.65 55.14
N ILE A 525 13.67 -28.94 55.20
CA ILE A 525 13.93 -29.92 54.15
C ILE A 525 13.10 -29.61 52.90
N ASP A 526 11.81 -29.26 53.06
CA ASP A 526 10.93 -28.83 51.97
C ASP A 526 11.52 -27.61 51.23
N LYS A 527 11.91 -26.57 51.97
CA LYS A 527 12.48 -25.34 51.42
C LYS A 527 13.83 -25.56 50.73
N LEU A 528 14.70 -26.38 51.33
CA LEU A 528 16.00 -26.70 50.74
C LEU A 528 15.85 -27.50 49.44
N SER A 529 14.89 -28.42 49.41
CA SER A 529 14.58 -29.23 48.23
C SER A 529 13.98 -28.36 47.12
N ALA A 530 13.08 -27.43 47.46
CA ALA A 530 12.55 -26.44 46.52
C ALA A 530 13.66 -25.58 45.88
N PHE A 531 14.61 -25.07 46.67
CA PHE A 531 15.77 -24.35 46.10
C PHE A 531 16.63 -25.22 45.18
N HIS A 532 16.80 -26.50 45.50
CA HIS A 532 17.52 -27.42 44.63
C HIS A 532 16.80 -27.63 43.28
N VAL A 533 15.48 -27.78 43.29
CA VAL A 533 14.67 -27.87 42.06
C VAL A 533 14.81 -26.60 41.22
N ILE A 534 14.78 -25.40 41.84
CA ILE A 534 14.96 -24.14 41.12
C ILE A 534 16.35 -24.05 40.48
N GLU A 535 17.41 -24.39 41.23
CA GLU A 535 18.79 -24.44 40.69
C GLU A 535 18.88 -25.37 39.47
N ARG A 536 18.28 -26.56 39.56
CA ARG A 536 18.27 -27.55 38.48
C ARG A 536 17.50 -27.04 37.25
N CYS A 537 16.36 -26.38 37.46
CA CYS A 537 15.58 -25.78 36.38
C CYS A 537 16.35 -24.66 35.65
N MET A 538 17.05 -23.79 36.39
CA MET A 538 17.80 -22.65 35.84
C MET A 538 19.15 -23.05 35.21
N SER A 539 19.67 -24.24 35.50
CA SER A 539 20.96 -24.73 34.96
C SER A 539 20.89 -25.28 33.53
N GLY A 540 19.69 -25.47 32.97
CA GLY A 540 19.47 -26.00 31.62
C GLY A 540 18.85 -24.98 30.66
N PRO A 541 18.46 -25.41 29.44
CA PRO A 541 17.80 -24.52 28.49
C PRO A 541 16.49 -23.97 29.05
N ALA A 542 16.14 -22.74 28.72
CA ALA A 542 14.85 -22.19 29.09
C ALA A 542 13.74 -22.81 28.23
N ASN A 543 12.81 -23.52 28.87
CA ASN A 543 11.58 -24.01 28.26
C ASN A 543 10.41 -23.84 29.23
N ARG A 544 9.19 -23.87 28.71
CA ARG A 544 7.96 -23.67 29.50
C ARG A 544 7.89 -24.66 30.68
N THR A 545 8.26 -25.93 30.47
CA THR A 545 8.26 -26.97 31.53
C THR A 545 9.15 -26.62 32.72
N ARG A 546 10.40 -26.23 32.48
CA ARG A 546 11.35 -25.81 33.53
C ARG A 546 10.90 -24.54 34.23
N LEU A 547 10.33 -23.58 33.49
CA LEU A 547 9.78 -22.35 34.08
C LEU A 547 8.58 -22.66 34.99
N THR A 548 7.65 -23.51 34.57
CA THR A 548 6.49 -23.91 35.37
C THR A 548 6.90 -24.65 36.64
N ILE A 549 7.83 -25.60 36.55
CA ILE A 549 8.39 -26.30 37.73
C ILE A 549 9.12 -25.31 38.65
N ALA A 550 9.90 -24.38 38.09
CA ALA A 550 10.57 -23.35 38.87
C ALA A 550 9.57 -22.43 39.59
N ARG A 551 8.49 -21.98 38.93
CA ARG A 551 7.43 -21.17 39.55
C ARG A 551 6.75 -21.93 40.69
N LEU A 552 6.42 -23.21 40.49
CA LEU A 552 5.87 -24.06 41.55
C LEU A 552 6.84 -24.18 42.74
N ALA A 553 8.12 -24.45 42.50
CA ALA A 553 9.12 -24.55 43.56
C ALA A 553 9.36 -23.20 44.28
N VAL A 554 9.34 -22.07 43.56
CA VAL A 554 9.42 -20.72 44.14
C VAL A 554 8.22 -20.45 45.05
N SER A 555 7.01 -20.85 44.65
CA SER A 555 5.78 -20.63 45.43
C SER A 555 5.74 -21.40 46.77
N ILE A 556 6.55 -22.46 46.90
CA ILE A 556 6.73 -23.23 48.15
C ILE A 556 7.74 -22.54 49.08
N SER A 557 8.62 -21.71 48.51
CA SER A 557 9.67 -20.99 49.23
C SER A 557 9.11 -19.69 49.83
N ASP A 558 8.36 -19.81 50.95
CA ASP A 558 7.67 -18.72 51.67
C ASP A 558 8.40 -17.33 51.66
N PRO A 559 7.73 -16.25 51.18
CA PRO A 559 8.27 -14.89 51.13
C PRO A 559 8.42 -14.21 52.51
N LYS A 560 7.91 -14.80 53.60
CA LYS A 560 8.05 -14.24 54.96
C LYS A 560 9.21 -14.83 55.76
N GLN A 561 9.82 -15.93 55.30
CA GLN A 561 10.84 -16.66 56.07
C GLN A 561 12.04 -17.16 55.26
N SER A 562 11.89 -17.51 53.97
CA SER A 562 12.97 -18.14 53.18
C SER A 562 13.54 -17.22 52.09
N LEU A 563 12.66 -16.57 51.34
CA LEU A 563 13.01 -15.50 50.39
C LEU A 563 12.57 -14.19 51.01
N THR A 564 13.34 -13.11 50.83
CA THR A 564 12.79 -11.78 51.14
C THR A 564 11.67 -11.46 50.15
N PRO A 565 10.63 -10.69 50.52
CA PRO A 565 9.56 -10.31 49.61
C PRO A 565 10.08 -9.68 48.31
N GLU A 566 11.13 -8.86 48.42
CA GLU A 566 11.82 -8.25 47.27
C GLU A 566 12.49 -9.28 46.35
N SER A 567 13.14 -10.30 46.93
CA SER A 567 13.81 -11.35 46.14
C SER A 567 12.80 -12.26 45.44
N TYR A 568 11.70 -12.57 46.13
CA TYR A 568 10.59 -13.35 45.58
C TYR A 568 9.98 -12.65 44.37
N GLU A 569 9.62 -11.37 44.53
CA GLU A 569 9.04 -10.58 43.45
C GLU A 569 10.01 -10.41 42.28
N LYS A 570 11.31 -10.22 42.57
CA LYS A 570 12.35 -10.14 41.53
C LYS A 570 12.49 -11.45 40.75
N ILE A 571 12.43 -12.61 41.40
CA ILE A 571 12.47 -13.91 40.70
C ILE A 571 11.23 -14.06 39.82
N ARG A 572 10.05 -13.69 40.33
CA ARG A 572 8.79 -13.73 39.58
C ARG A 572 8.88 -12.91 38.29
N LEU A 573 9.30 -11.65 38.40
CA LEU A 573 9.47 -10.74 37.26
C LEU A 573 10.50 -11.28 36.24
N LEU A 574 11.60 -11.88 36.71
CA LEU A 574 12.61 -12.46 35.82
C LEU A 574 12.07 -13.69 35.08
N LEU A 575 11.27 -14.54 35.74
CA LEU A 575 10.62 -15.68 35.09
C LEU A 575 9.58 -15.23 34.05
N ASP A 576 8.81 -14.17 34.34
CA ASP A 576 7.85 -13.56 33.41
C ASP A 576 8.56 -12.96 32.17
N GLN A 577 9.73 -12.35 32.37
CA GLN A 577 10.57 -11.85 31.27
C GLN A 577 11.09 -12.99 30.40
N ILE A 578 11.61 -14.07 30.99
CA ILE A 578 12.10 -15.22 30.21
C ILE A 578 10.95 -15.83 29.39
N ASP A 579 9.78 -16.00 30.00
CA ASP A 579 8.61 -16.56 29.32
C ASP A 579 8.16 -15.71 28.11
N THR A 580 8.14 -14.39 28.28
CA THR A 580 7.84 -13.44 27.19
C THR A 580 8.89 -13.49 26.06
N LEU A 581 10.16 -13.70 26.39
CA LEU A 581 11.23 -13.82 25.40
C LEU A 581 11.24 -15.18 24.68
N LEU A 582 10.69 -16.24 25.29
CA LEU A 582 10.50 -17.53 24.61
C LEU A 582 9.42 -17.47 23.53
N ASP A 583 8.42 -16.60 23.71
CA ASP A 583 7.29 -16.44 22.78
C ASP A 583 7.18 -15.00 22.22
N TYR A 584 8.32 -14.37 21.94
CA TYR A 584 8.29 -12.99 21.45
C TYR A 584 7.61 -12.88 20.07
N TYR A 585 7.76 -13.89 19.21
CA TYR A 585 7.10 -13.94 17.90
C TYR A 585 5.58 -13.98 18.02
N GLY A 586 5.01 -14.80 18.91
CA GLY A 586 3.57 -14.81 19.15
C GLY A 586 3.10 -13.43 19.63
N LYS A 587 3.85 -12.82 20.54
CA LYS A 587 3.50 -11.50 21.10
C LYS A 587 3.65 -10.31 20.12
N THR A 588 4.46 -10.43 19.07
CA THR A 588 4.58 -9.41 18.00
C THR A 588 3.68 -9.68 16.80
N ALA A 589 3.43 -10.96 16.46
CA ALA A 589 2.69 -11.36 15.25
C ALA A 589 1.16 -11.44 15.43
N GLN A 590 0.63 -11.19 16.63
CA GLN A 590 -0.78 -11.42 17.01
C GLN A 590 -1.81 -10.41 16.46
N ILE A 591 -1.58 -9.86 15.26
CA ILE A 591 -2.67 -9.27 14.47
C ILE A 591 -2.67 -9.89 13.09
N GLU A 592 -3.68 -10.71 12.82
CA GLU A 592 -4.16 -10.87 11.45
C GLU A 592 -4.66 -9.49 11.00
N PRO A 593 -4.14 -8.94 9.89
CA PRO A 593 -4.65 -7.69 9.35
C PRO A 593 -6.12 -7.92 8.95
N PHE A 594 -7.05 -7.65 9.87
CA PHE A 594 -8.44 -7.47 9.52
C PHE A 594 -8.47 -6.23 8.63
N ASN A 595 -8.60 -6.45 7.32
CA ASN A 595 -8.69 -5.41 6.32
C ASN A 595 -10.15 -4.93 6.27
N PRO A 596 -10.51 -3.77 6.87
CA PRO A 596 -11.91 -3.39 7.03
C PRO A 596 -12.49 -2.67 5.81
N PHE A 597 -11.79 -2.56 4.67
CA PHE A 597 -12.15 -1.59 3.62
C PHE A 597 -12.24 -2.17 2.21
N ASN A 598 -13.48 -2.19 1.71
CA ASN A 598 -13.84 -1.87 0.33
C ASN A 598 -14.47 -0.46 0.33
N ASP A 599 -13.65 0.59 0.42
CA ASP A 599 -13.99 1.88 -0.20
C ASP A 599 -12.78 2.82 -0.17
N THR A 600 -12.18 3.02 -1.33
CA THR A 600 -11.05 3.93 -1.54
C THR A 600 -11.56 5.31 -1.87
N SER A 601 -11.82 6.12 -0.85
CA SER A 601 -11.82 7.57 -1.02
C SER A 601 -10.96 8.22 0.03
N MET A 602 -9.79 8.73 -0.38
CA MET A 602 -9.31 10.09 -0.09
C MET A 602 -7.83 10.32 -0.48
N ALA A 603 -7.64 11.42 -1.21
CA ALA A 603 -6.51 12.36 -1.22
C ALA A 603 -5.08 11.81 -1.47
N LEU A 604 -4.74 11.77 -2.76
CA LEU A 604 -3.39 11.71 -3.33
C LEU A 604 -2.58 12.97 -2.96
N ASN A 605 -1.89 12.95 -1.83
CA ASN A 605 -0.86 13.96 -1.52
C ASN A 605 0.57 13.44 -1.72
N ASN A 606 0.77 12.18 -2.10
CA ASN A 606 2.12 11.66 -2.36
C ASN A 606 2.11 10.52 -3.40
N ILE A 607 1.78 10.86 -4.65
CA ILE A 607 1.85 9.93 -5.80
C ILE A 607 3.27 9.34 -5.92
N HIS A 608 4.30 10.13 -5.61
CA HIS A 608 5.70 9.68 -5.62
C HIS A 608 5.98 8.50 -4.69
N SER A 609 5.38 8.45 -3.49
CA SER A 609 5.64 7.33 -2.59
C SER A 609 4.97 6.05 -3.09
N LEU A 610 3.73 6.14 -3.62
CA LEU A 610 2.98 5.00 -4.14
C LEU A 610 3.65 4.38 -5.38
N VAL A 611 4.16 5.21 -6.29
CA VAL A 611 4.83 4.74 -7.51
C VAL A 611 6.21 4.13 -7.22
N ARG A 612 6.83 4.51 -6.09
CA ARG A 612 8.10 3.96 -5.61
C ARG A 612 7.94 2.77 -4.67
N MET A 613 6.70 2.38 -4.34
CA MET A 613 6.49 1.21 -3.50
C MET A 613 7.00 -0.05 -4.20
N GLU A 614 7.66 -0.89 -3.42
CA GLU A 614 8.04 -2.25 -3.82
C GLU A 614 6.80 -3.11 -4.08
N PRO A 615 6.92 -4.20 -4.87
CA PRO A 615 5.81 -5.12 -5.11
C PRO A 615 5.22 -5.66 -3.80
N LEU A 616 3.93 -5.42 -3.59
CA LEU A 616 3.22 -5.85 -2.39
C LEU A 616 2.76 -7.29 -2.55
N LEU A 617 3.07 -8.17 -1.60
CA LEU A 617 2.49 -9.50 -1.55
C LEU A 617 1.10 -9.43 -0.92
N VAL A 618 0.05 -9.55 -1.73
CA VAL A 618 -1.35 -9.52 -1.28
C VAL A 618 -2.04 -10.80 -1.75
N GLY A 619 -2.56 -11.60 -0.81
CA GLY A 619 -3.25 -12.86 -1.14
C GLY A 619 -2.40 -13.87 -1.92
N GLY A 620 -1.08 -13.86 -1.72
CA GLY A 620 -0.14 -14.72 -2.46
C GLY A 620 0.24 -14.22 -3.86
N GLN A 621 -0.22 -13.04 -4.26
CA GLN A 621 0.15 -12.41 -5.53
C GLN A 621 0.96 -11.14 -5.31
N TYR A 622 1.96 -10.90 -6.16
CA TYR A 622 2.74 -9.66 -6.14
C TYR A 622 2.01 -8.57 -6.92
N LEU A 623 1.58 -7.53 -6.21
CA LEU A 623 0.96 -6.33 -6.76
C LEU A 623 2.01 -5.24 -6.90
N CYS A 624 2.44 -4.96 -8.14
CA CYS A 624 3.26 -3.80 -8.45
C CYS A 624 2.37 -2.62 -8.87
N ILE A 625 2.18 -1.64 -7.97
CA ILE A 625 1.37 -0.45 -8.22
C ILE A 625 1.92 0.33 -9.42
N LYS A 626 3.25 0.48 -9.51
CA LYS A 626 3.93 1.16 -10.61
C LYS A 626 3.55 0.59 -11.97
N GLU A 627 3.60 -0.74 -12.10
CA GLU A 627 3.30 -1.42 -13.37
C GLU A 627 1.81 -1.32 -13.72
N HIS A 628 0.94 -1.42 -12.72
CA HIS A 628 -0.50 -1.26 -12.93
C HIS A 628 -0.85 0.14 -13.43
N VAL A 629 -0.31 1.19 -12.80
CA VAL A 629 -0.50 2.59 -13.22
C VAL A 629 0.11 2.83 -14.60
N LYS A 630 1.30 2.32 -14.87
CA LYS A 630 1.96 2.39 -16.19
C LYS A 630 1.08 1.82 -17.29
N ARG A 631 0.50 0.63 -17.06
CA ARG A 631 -0.39 -0.04 -18.01
C ARG A 631 -1.68 0.75 -18.25
N TYR A 632 -2.29 1.25 -17.17
CA TYR A 632 -3.50 2.07 -17.25
C TYR A 632 -3.27 3.35 -18.06
N LEU A 633 -2.22 4.11 -17.72
CA LEU A 633 -1.89 5.35 -18.43
C LEU A 633 -1.51 5.08 -19.89
N SER A 634 -0.72 4.05 -20.18
CA SER A 634 -0.36 3.69 -21.56
C SER A 634 -1.60 3.36 -22.39
N ASN A 635 -2.55 2.58 -21.84
CA ASN A 635 -3.80 2.27 -22.53
C ASN A 635 -4.67 3.51 -22.72
N THR A 636 -4.73 4.38 -21.71
CA THR A 636 -5.50 5.62 -21.75
C THR A 636 -4.95 6.56 -22.81
N TYR A 637 -3.64 6.79 -22.83
CA TYR A 637 -2.99 7.65 -23.82
C TYR A 637 -3.17 7.12 -25.24
N TYR A 638 -2.99 5.82 -25.45
CA TYR A 638 -3.24 5.20 -26.75
C TYR A 638 -4.70 5.36 -27.20
N THR A 639 -5.66 5.13 -26.29
CA THR A 639 -7.09 5.27 -26.59
C THR A 639 -7.45 6.73 -26.91
N LEU A 640 -6.99 7.68 -26.10
CA LEU A 640 -7.23 9.10 -26.33
C LEU A 640 -6.60 9.60 -27.63
N ALA A 641 -5.36 9.17 -27.91
CA ALA A 641 -4.69 9.41 -29.19
C ALA A 641 -5.47 8.84 -30.38
N SER A 642 -6.14 7.70 -30.21
CA SER A 642 -6.97 7.10 -31.26
C SER A 642 -8.29 7.86 -31.50
N ILE A 643 -8.85 8.50 -30.48
CA ILE A 643 -10.13 9.23 -30.53
C ILE A 643 -9.95 10.67 -31.04
N SER A 644 -8.97 11.40 -30.51
CA SER A 644 -8.71 12.81 -30.86
C SER A 644 -7.24 13.01 -31.20
N GLN A 645 -6.88 12.70 -32.45
CA GLN A 645 -5.50 12.85 -32.94
C GLN A 645 -5.01 14.32 -32.95
N HIS A 646 -5.93 15.29 -32.92
CA HIS A 646 -5.60 16.72 -32.91
C HIS A 646 -4.95 17.17 -31.59
N ASP A 647 -5.26 16.51 -30.47
CA ASP A 647 -4.81 16.89 -29.12
C ASP A 647 -3.49 16.22 -28.71
N TRP A 648 -2.73 15.68 -29.67
CA TRP A 648 -1.49 14.93 -29.43
C TRP A 648 -0.47 15.70 -28.58
N LYS A 649 -0.43 17.04 -28.66
CA LYS A 649 0.44 17.89 -27.83
C LYS A 649 0.11 17.77 -26.35
N ILE A 650 -1.18 17.78 -26.01
CA ILE A 650 -1.67 17.64 -24.64
C ILE A 650 -1.32 16.25 -24.10
N TYR A 651 -1.50 15.20 -24.91
CA TYR A 651 -1.14 13.84 -24.53
C TYR A 651 0.37 13.64 -24.36
N LYS A 652 1.17 14.33 -25.17
CA LYS A 652 2.63 14.36 -25.00
C LYS A 652 3.03 15.05 -23.69
N GLU A 653 2.40 16.16 -23.33
CA GLU A 653 2.64 16.83 -22.05
C GLU A 653 2.24 15.96 -20.85
N MET A 654 1.08 15.29 -20.91
CA MET A 654 0.63 14.34 -19.89
C MET A 654 1.62 13.18 -19.70
N ARG A 655 2.22 12.68 -20.80
CA ARG A 655 3.32 11.70 -20.73
C ARG A 655 4.56 12.26 -20.06
N CYS A 656 5.00 13.46 -20.43
CA CYS A 656 6.17 14.08 -19.82
C CYS A 656 5.96 14.28 -18.30
N GLN A 657 4.76 14.66 -17.88
CA GLN A 657 4.40 14.73 -16.45
C GLN A 657 4.44 13.35 -15.79
N ALA A 658 3.88 12.31 -16.40
CA ALA A 658 3.96 10.94 -15.87
C ALA A 658 5.42 10.43 -15.77
N ALA A 659 6.27 10.77 -16.75
CA ALA A 659 7.69 10.46 -16.73
C ALA A 659 8.43 11.15 -15.58
N SER A 660 8.02 12.37 -15.19
CA SER A 660 8.57 13.04 -14.00
C SER A 660 8.30 12.27 -12.69
N TYR A 661 7.27 11.42 -12.67
CA TYR A 661 6.98 10.49 -11.57
C TYR A 661 7.67 9.12 -11.74
N GLN A 662 8.62 8.96 -12.67
CA GLN A 662 9.28 7.69 -13.03
C GLN A 662 8.32 6.63 -13.62
N ILE A 663 7.20 7.06 -14.21
CA ILE A 663 6.27 6.20 -14.94
C ILE A 663 6.54 6.35 -16.43
N GLU A 664 7.30 5.43 -17.00
CA GLU A 664 7.58 5.39 -18.43
C GLU A 664 6.44 4.69 -19.17
N SER A 665 5.55 5.47 -19.78
CA SER A 665 4.49 4.95 -20.65
C SER A 665 5.02 4.60 -22.04
N ILE A 666 4.32 3.72 -22.76
CA ILE A 666 4.62 3.40 -24.16
C ILE A 666 4.52 4.66 -25.03
N GLU A 667 5.49 4.85 -25.94
CA GLU A 667 5.48 5.93 -26.92
C GLU A 667 4.33 5.75 -27.92
N ASP A 668 3.59 6.83 -28.16
CA ASP A 668 2.69 6.89 -29.30
C ASP A 668 3.55 7.09 -30.54
N GLN A 669 3.61 6.08 -31.41
CA GLN A 669 4.14 6.21 -32.77
C GLN A 669 3.18 7.05 -33.64
N LEU A 670 2.65 8.16 -33.12
CA LEU A 670 1.78 9.07 -33.85
C LEU A 670 2.61 9.84 -34.89
N PRO A 671 2.11 10.00 -36.13
CA PRO A 671 2.76 10.83 -37.13
C PRO A 671 2.97 12.26 -36.60
N LYS A 672 4.11 12.88 -36.90
CA LYS A 672 4.42 14.30 -36.58
C LYS A 672 3.51 15.33 -37.30
N GLN A 673 2.38 14.89 -37.87
CA GLN A 673 1.50 15.71 -38.69
C GLN A 673 0.45 16.41 -37.82
N THR A 674 0.24 17.70 -38.04
CA THR A 674 -0.99 18.40 -37.65
C THR A 674 -2.04 18.16 -38.74
N LEU A 675 -3.24 17.73 -38.34
CA LEU A 675 -4.37 17.41 -39.23
C LEU A 675 -5.00 18.64 -39.94
N GLU A 676 -4.27 19.74 -40.11
CA GLU A 676 -4.74 20.84 -40.95
C GLU A 676 -4.81 20.36 -42.41
N GLN A 677 -6.02 20.06 -42.87
CA GLN A 677 -6.31 19.69 -44.26
C GLN A 677 -6.13 20.92 -45.15
N GLY A 678 -5.02 20.96 -45.90
CA GLY A 678 -4.78 21.97 -46.93
C GLY A 678 -3.92 21.42 -48.07
N LEU A 679 -3.80 22.18 -49.15
CA LEU A 679 -3.01 21.79 -50.32
C LEU A 679 -1.53 21.64 -49.95
N ASP A 680 -0.93 20.52 -50.36
CA ASP A 680 0.48 20.23 -50.13
C ASP A 680 1.36 21.12 -51.02
N VAL A 681 2.50 21.59 -50.50
CA VAL A 681 3.48 22.39 -51.26
C VAL A 681 3.86 21.72 -52.58
N LEU A 682 4.03 20.40 -52.61
CA LEU A 682 4.36 19.67 -53.83
C LEU A 682 3.22 19.71 -54.85
N GLU A 683 1.96 19.62 -54.42
CA GLU A 683 0.81 19.69 -55.32
C GLU A 683 0.68 21.08 -55.94
N ILE A 684 0.86 22.12 -55.13
CA ILE A 684 0.89 23.51 -55.60
C ILE A 684 2.05 23.73 -56.58
N MET A 685 3.23 23.18 -56.30
CA MET A 685 4.41 23.27 -57.17
C MET A 685 4.14 22.69 -58.57
N HIS A 686 3.57 21.49 -58.65
CA HIS A 686 3.30 20.84 -59.93
C HIS A 686 2.21 21.55 -60.74
N ASN A 687 1.24 22.20 -60.05
CA ASN A 687 0.11 22.88 -60.67
C ASN A 687 0.16 24.41 -60.48
N ILE A 688 1.36 25.00 -60.46
CA ILE A 688 1.55 26.43 -60.12
C ILE A 688 0.73 27.38 -61.02
N GLU A 689 0.54 27.03 -62.29
CA GLU A 689 -0.27 27.83 -63.22
C GLU A 689 -1.76 27.86 -62.84
N GLN A 690 -2.29 26.72 -62.38
CA GLN A 690 -3.68 26.64 -61.90
C GLN A 690 -3.82 27.35 -60.55
N PHE A 691 -2.84 27.18 -59.65
CA PHE A 691 -2.86 27.82 -58.35
C PHE A 691 -2.86 29.35 -58.45
N VAL A 692 -1.95 29.91 -59.24
CA VAL A 692 -1.78 31.36 -59.40
C VAL A 692 -2.98 32.04 -60.08
N SER A 693 -3.74 31.28 -60.88
CA SER A 693 -4.95 31.77 -61.58
C SER A 693 -6.23 31.63 -60.76
N HIS A 694 -6.35 30.58 -59.94
CA HIS A 694 -7.55 30.31 -59.14
C HIS A 694 -7.45 30.80 -57.69
N TYR A 695 -6.27 31.19 -57.22
CA TYR A 695 -6.06 31.73 -55.89
C TYR A 695 -5.64 33.19 -55.94
N VAL A 696 -6.03 33.93 -54.90
CA VAL A 696 -5.68 35.33 -54.73
C VAL A 696 -4.89 35.53 -53.46
N TYR A 697 -3.79 36.25 -53.58
CA TYR A 697 -2.91 36.54 -52.46
C TYR A 697 -3.41 37.75 -51.65
N ASN A 698 -3.46 37.57 -50.33
CA ASN A 698 -3.63 38.64 -49.36
C ASN A 698 -2.30 38.90 -48.65
N LEU A 699 -1.70 40.07 -48.90
CA LEU A 699 -0.39 40.42 -48.35
C LEU A 699 -0.44 40.66 -46.84
N ASN A 700 -1.54 41.23 -46.33
CA ASN A 700 -1.67 41.59 -44.91
C ASN A 700 -1.73 40.34 -44.02
N PHE A 701 -2.53 39.36 -44.42
CA PHE A 701 -2.68 38.11 -43.67
C PHE A 701 -1.69 37.01 -44.10
N GLN A 702 -0.95 37.22 -45.20
CA GLN A 702 -0.11 36.20 -45.83
C GLN A 702 -0.88 34.89 -46.06
N ILE A 703 -2.06 35.00 -46.71
CA ILE A 703 -2.89 33.84 -47.07
C ILE A 703 -3.26 33.89 -48.55
N PHE A 704 -3.36 32.72 -49.17
CA PHE A 704 -4.03 32.55 -50.46
C PHE A 704 -5.47 32.09 -50.23
N ILE A 705 -6.38 32.62 -51.03
CA ILE A 705 -7.81 32.31 -50.96
C ILE A 705 -8.28 31.92 -52.36
N GLU A 706 -8.99 30.81 -52.47
CA GLU A 706 -9.59 30.36 -53.72
C GLU A 706 -10.66 31.37 -54.22
N GLN A 707 -10.64 31.71 -55.51
CA GLN A 707 -11.54 32.70 -56.11
C GLN A 707 -12.98 32.19 -56.21
N SER A 708 -13.15 30.91 -56.52
CA SER A 708 -14.45 30.26 -56.66
C SER A 708 -14.31 28.76 -56.44
N SER A 709 -15.17 28.19 -55.61
CA SER A 709 -15.25 26.74 -55.39
C SER A 709 -16.65 26.23 -55.72
N ASN A 710 -16.74 24.97 -56.13
CA ASN A 710 -18.02 24.26 -56.22
C ASN A 710 -18.55 23.85 -54.83
N ASN A 711 -17.70 23.95 -53.80
CA ASN A 711 -18.05 23.66 -52.41
C ASN A 711 -18.63 24.89 -51.71
N ASN A 712 -19.34 24.67 -50.59
CA ASN A 712 -19.86 25.76 -49.73
C ASN A 712 -18.77 26.59 -49.04
N PHE A 713 -17.51 26.18 -49.14
CA PHE A 713 -16.34 26.81 -48.52
C PHE A 713 -15.25 27.04 -49.57
N LEU A 714 -14.50 28.12 -49.41
CA LEU A 714 -13.31 28.41 -50.22
C LEU A 714 -12.07 27.82 -49.54
N ASN A 715 -11.20 27.18 -50.31
CA ASN A 715 -9.93 26.70 -49.79
C ASN A 715 -8.99 27.87 -49.48
N THR A 716 -8.21 27.74 -48.40
CA THR A 716 -7.18 28.73 -48.04
C THR A 716 -5.83 28.04 -47.85
N VAL A 717 -4.76 28.73 -48.26
CA VAL A 717 -3.38 28.30 -48.00
C VAL A 717 -2.72 29.35 -47.14
N SER A 718 -2.28 28.95 -45.95
CA SER A 718 -1.64 29.81 -44.96
C SER A 718 -0.22 29.33 -44.66
N ILE A 719 0.53 30.13 -43.91
CA ILE A 719 1.87 29.78 -43.42
C ILE A 719 1.86 28.43 -42.68
N GLY A 720 0.80 28.12 -41.91
CA GLY A 720 0.66 26.85 -41.18
C GLY A 720 0.63 25.63 -42.11
N HIS A 721 -0.15 25.68 -43.18
CA HIS A 721 -0.22 24.61 -44.18
C HIS A 721 1.12 24.36 -44.88
N ILE A 722 1.85 25.44 -45.20
CA ILE A 722 3.19 25.36 -45.78
C ILE A 722 4.17 24.76 -44.77
N ALA A 723 4.16 25.19 -43.51
CA ALA A 723 4.99 24.63 -42.46
C ALA A 723 4.71 23.14 -42.22
N ASN A 724 3.44 22.72 -42.27
CA ASN A 724 3.07 21.30 -42.15
C ASN A 724 3.60 20.46 -43.33
N SER A 725 3.54 21.01 -44.55
CA SER A 725 4.10 20.36 -45.74
C SER A 725 5.63 20.25 -45.67
N LEU A 726 6.31 21.26 -45.13
CA LEU A 726 7.76 21.24 -44.91
C LEU A 726 8.16 20.24 -43.81
N ARG A 727 7.40 20.13 -42.71
CA ARG A 727 7.60 19.06 -41.71
C ARG A 727 7.47 17.64 -42.29
N ARG A 728 6.64 17.47 -43.33
CA ARG A 728 6.40 16.18 -43.99
C ARG A 728 7.53 15.79 -44.96
N HIS A 729 7.96 16.72 -45.81
CA HIS A 729 8.90 16.44 -46.90
C HIS A 729 10.33 16.92 -46.64
N GLY A 730 10.53 17.65 -45.54
CA GLY A 730 11.78 18.29 -45.17
C GLY A 730 12.06 19.58 -45.93
N ASN A 731 12.94 20.43 -45.37
CA ASN A 731 13.33 21.71 -45.96
C ASN A 731 13.99 21.62 -47.35
N GLY A 732 14.40 20.41 -47.78
CA GLY A 732 14.99 20.19 -49.10
C GLY A 732 14.06 20.54 -50.27
N ILE A 733 12.72 20.50 -50.08
CA ILE A 733 11.76 20.82 -51.15
C ILE A 733 11.67 22.32 -51.46
N ILE A 734 12.17 23.18 -50.58
CA ILE A 734 12.09 24.65 -50.72
C ILE A 734 12.80 25.09 -52.01
N ASN A 735 14.06 24.67 -52.19
CA ASN A 735 14.85 25.05 -53.36
C ASN A 735 14.22 24.57 -54.66
N THR A 736 13.69 23.35 -54.68
CA THR A 736 12.99 22.78 -55.83
C THR A 736 11.74 23.57 -56.17
N THR A 737 10.91 23.90 -55.17
CA THR A 737 9.65 24.64 -55.37
C THR A 737 9.89 26.05 -55.88
N VAL A 738 10.90 26.73 -55.33
CA VAL A 738 11.31 28.05 -55.79
C VAL A 738 11.82 27.98 -57.24
N ASN A 739 12.57 26.93 -57.63
CA ASN A 739 13.02 26.71 -59.02
C ASN A 739 11.86 26.50 -60.02
N TYR A 740 10.85 25.70 -59.68
CA TYR A 740 9.66 25.57 -60.53
C TYR A 740 8.93 26.92 -60.68
N THR A 741 8.81 27.69 -59.60
CA THR A 741 8.20 29.02 -59.65
C THR A 741 9.02 29.98 -60.53
N PHE A 742 10.35 29.90 -60.50
CA PHE A 742 11.24 30.64 -61.40
C PHE A 742 10.98 30.31 -62.87
N GLN A 743 10.85 29.03 -63.22
CA GLN A 743 10.56 28.60 -64.59
C GLN A 743 9.21 29.13 -65.08
N PHE A 744 8.18 29.08 -64.22
CA PHE A 744 6.88 29.65 -64.50
C PHE A 744 6.95 31.17 -64.73
N LEU A 745 7.65 31.91 -63.85
CA LEU A 745 7.84 33.36 -64.00
C LEU A 745 8.52 33.69 -65.33
N ARG A 746 9.54 32.93 -65.74
CA ARG A 746 10.23 33.13 -67.03
C ARG A 746 9.27 33.02 -68.22
N GLN A 747 8.35 32.04 -68.21
CA GLN A 747 7.33 31.90 -69.25
C GLN A 747 6.35 33.09 -69.26
N LYS A 748 5.91 33.56 -68.08
CA LYS A 748 5.01 34.73 -67.99
C LYS A 748 5.71 36.03 -68.39
N PHE A 749 7.00 36.20 -68.07
CA PHE A 749 7.80 37.34 -68.53
C PHE A 749 8.00 37.35 -70.06
N PHE A 750 8.09 36.17 -70.69
CA PHE A 750 8.09 36.08 -72.16
C PHE A 750 6.76 36.58 -72.75
N THR A 751 5.62 36.19 -72.16
CA THR A 751 4.28 36.68 -72.55
C THR A 751 4.15 38.19 -72.32
N PHE A 752 4.67 38.69 -71.21
CA PHE A 752 4.73 40.12 -70.87
C PHE A 752 5.54 40.90 -71.91
N SER A 753 6.69 40.37 -72.32
CA SER A 753 7.53 40.99 -73.35
C SER A 753 6.83 41.02 -74.71
N HIS A 754 6.17 39.93 -75.09
CA HIS A 754 5.40 39.87 -76.33
C HIS A 754 4.24 40.89 -76.35
N PHE A 755 3.54 41.07 -75.23
CA PHE A 755 2.48 42.09 -75.12
C PHE A 755 3.01 43.52 -75.34
N LEU A 756 4.17 43.85 -74.76
CA LEU A 756 4.79 45.17 -74.95
C LEU A 756 5.46 45.33 -76.32
N TYR A 757 5.74 44.24 -77.03
CA TYR A 757 6.29 44.26 -78.38
C TYR A 757 5.24 44.58 -79.45
N ASP A 758 3.95 44.38 -79.15
CA ASP A 758 2.86 44.72 -80.05
C ASP A 758 2.95 46.18 -80.51
N GLU A 759 3.04 46.39 -81.83
CA GLU A 759 3.26 47.71 -82.42
C GLU A 759 2.17 48.72 -82.03
N GLN A 760 0.92 48.29 -81.81
CA GLN A 760 -0.17 49.19 -81.40
C GLN A 760 -0.01 49.67 -79.95
N ILE A 761 0.57 48.83 -79.08
CA ILE A 761 0.83 49.15 -77.67
C ILE A 761 2.12 49.96 -77.55
N LYS A 762 3.19 49.50 -78.20
CA LYS A 762 4.52 50.13 -78.23
C LYS A 762 4.48 51.56 -78.80
N ALA A 763 3.76 51.78 -79.90
CA ALA A 763 3.64 53.12 -80.50
C ALA A 763 2.96 54.11 -79.55
N ARG A 764 1.93 53.67 -78.81
CA ARG A 764 1.19 54.49 -77.83
C ARG A 764 2.05 54.80 -76.60
N LEU A 765 2.73 53.78 -76.06
CA LEU A 765 3.65 53.98 -74.93
C LEU A 765 4.80 54.93 -75.29
N THR A 766 5.32 54.87 -76.51
CA THR A 766 6.37 55.78 -76.98
C THR A 766 5.86 57.21 -77.17
N SER A 767 4.62 57.38 -77.65
CA SER A 767 3.98 58.70 -77.75
C SER A 767 3.72 59.32 -76.38
N ASP A 768 3.29 58.53 -75.40
CA ASP A 768 3.05 59.00 -74.04
C ASP A 768 4.36 59.24 -73.28
N ALA A 769 5.40 58.44 -73.56
CA ALA A 769 6.75 58.66 -73.05
C ALA A 769 7.35 60.00 -73.50
N LYS A 770 7.23 60.33 -74.80
CA LYS A 770 7.67 61.63 -75.33
C LYS A 770 6.93 62.80 -74.69
N TYR A 771 5.60 62.71 -74.61
CA TYR A 771 4.80 63.76 -73.99
C TYR A 771 5.15 63.98 -72.51
N PHE A 772 5.36 62.90 -71.75
CA PHE A 772 5.75 63.01 -70.35
C PHE A 772 7.11 63.69 -70.20
N LEU A 773 8.08 63.35 -71.05
CA LEU A 773 9.42 63.99 -71.05
C LEU A 773 9.36 65.46 -71.45
N GLU A 774 8.54 65.81 -72.45
CA GLU A 774 8.36 67.18 -72.93
C GLU A 774 7.63 68.08 -71.91
N ASN A 775 6.77 67.50 -71.06
CA ASN A 775 5.94 68.24 -70.10
C ASN A 775 6.32 67.97 -68.63
N ALA A 776 7.49 67.38 -68.37
CA ALA A 776 7.90 66.89 -67.05
C ALA A 776 7.90 67.99 -65.96
N GLU A 777 8.34 69.21 -66.30
CA GLU A 777 8.38 70.36 -65.38
C GLU A 777 6.97 70.90 -65.09
N SER A 778 6.08 70.92 -66.09
CA SER A 778 4.69 71.41 -65.92
C SER A 778 3.81 70.46 -65.11
N LEU A 779 4.12 69.16 -65.13
CA LEU A 779 3.36 68.10 -64.49
C LEU A 779 3.90 67.72 -63.10
N ASN A 780 4.92 68.42 -62.57
CA ASN A 780 5.63 68.04 -61.34
C ASN A 780 6.06 66.56 -61.34
N GLN A 781 6.47 66.02 -62.49
CA GLN A 781 6.81 64.60 -62.67
C GLN A 781 5.66 63.61 -62.36
N THR A 782 4.41 64.07 -62.29
CA THR A 782 3.22 63.20 -62.12
C THR A 782 2.61 62.84 -63.47
N TYR A 783 1.99 61.66 -63.55
CA TYR A 783 1.31 61.23 -64.77
C TYR A 783 -0.15 61.75 -64.80
N ASP A 784 -0.59 62.28 -65.94
CA ASP A 784 -1.93 62.84 -66.12
C ASP A 784 -3.03 61.74 -66.15
N TYR A 785 -4.01 61.87 -65.26
CA TYR A 785 -5.15 60.95 -65.12
C TYR A 785 -6.00 60.89 -66.40
N GLU A 786 -6.29 62.02 -67.04
CA GLU A 786 -7.17 62.05 -68.21
C GLU A 786 -6.54 61.28 -69.37
N ARG A 787 -5.23 61.37 -69.50
CA ARG A 787 -4.44 60.66 -70.50
C ARG A 787 -4.36 59.15 -70.22
N ALA A 788 -4.17 58.76 -68.95
CA ALA A 788 -4.18 57.35 -68.55
C ALA A 788 -5.56 56.70 -68.80
N HIS A 789 -6.64 57.42 -68.52
CA HIS A 789 -8.00 56.97 -68.78
C HIS A 789 -8.33 56.94 -70.30
N ALA A 790 -7.84 57.92 -71.07
CA ALA A 790 -7.94 57.91 -72.52
C ALA A 790 -7.18 56.73 -73.16
N PHE A 791 -6.03 56.35 -72.61
CA PHE A 791 -5.26 55.18 -73.02
C PHE A 791 -6.09 53.89 -72.88
N ASN A 792 -6.75 53.67 -71.72
CA ASN A 792 -7.66 52.54 -71.50
C ASN A 792 -8.84 52.51 -72.50
N ARG A 793 -9.47 53.67 -72.76
CA ARG A 793 -10.56 53.77 -73.76
C ARG A 793 -10.08 53.40 -75.18
N ARG A 794 -8.90 53.86 -75.57
CA ARG A 794 -8.33 53.58 -76.89
C ARG A 794 -7.90 52.13 -77.06
N ILE A 795 -7.49 51.43 -75.99
CA ILE A 795 -7.17 50.00 -76.05
C ILE A 795 -8.44 49.14 -76.11
N LYS A 796 -9.53 49.57 -75.45
CA LYS A 796 -10.83 48.88 -75.55
C LYS A 796 -11.35 48.77 -76.99
N ASN A 797 -10.97 49.71 -77.86
CA ASN A 797 -11.33 49.72 -79.28
C ASN A 797 -10.51 48.75 -80.15
N LEU A 798 -9.50 48.06 -79.60
CA LEU A 798 -8.64 47.12 -80.33
C LEU A 798 -9.21 45.70 -80.44
N GLY A 799 -10.33 45.41 -79.76
CA GLY A 799 -10.99 44.10 -79.73
C GLY A 799 -11.11 43.51 -78.33
N LEU A 800 -12.01 42.53 -78.19
CA LEU A 800 -12.23 41.74 -76.98
C LEU A 800 -11.74 40.30 -77.22
N SER A 801 -11.25 39.64 -76.18
CA SER A 801 -10.96 38.21 -76.22
C SER A 801 -12.25 37.37 -76.31
N ASP A 802 -12.13 36.07 -76.58
CA ASP A 802 -13.25 35.11 -76.60
C ASP A 802 -14.03 35.07 -75.27
N ALA A 803 -13.41 35.49 -74.17
CA ALA A 803 -14.00 35.61 -72.83
C ALA A 803 -14.58 37.01 -72.53
N GLY A 804 -14.61 37.92 -73.51
CA GLY A 804 -15.13 39.29 -73.36
C GLY A 804 -14.19 40.25 -72.63
N GLU A 805 -12.89 39.93 -72.52
CA GLU A 805 -11.91 40.72 -71.78
C GLU A 805 -11.10 41.64 -72.70
N THR A 806 -10.75 42.83 -72.23
CA THR A 806 -9.88 43.74 -72.99
C THR A 806 -8.42 43.29 -72.91
N TYR A 807 -7.58 43.72 -73.86
CA TYR A 807 -6.13 43.52 -73.77
C TYR A 807 -5.52 44.04 -72.45
N MET A 808 -6.07 45.11 -71.88
CA MET A 808 -5.64 45.61 -70.56
C MET A 808 -6.05 44.68 -69.41
N ASP A 809 -7.19 44.01 -69.51
CA ASP A 809 -7.62 43.04 -68.51
C ASP A 809 -6.75 41.78 -68.54
N LEU A 810 -6.38 41.30 -69.74
CA LEU A 810 -5.45 40.19 -69.92
C LEU A 810 -4.06 40.52 -69.36
N PHE A 811 -3.58 41.74 -69.61
CA PHE A 811 -2.31 42.21 -69.07
C PHE A 811 -2.36 42.40 -67.55
N ARG A 812 -3.47 42.92 -67.00
CA ARG A 812 -3.68 42.98 -65.54
C ARG A 812 -3.59 41.60 -64.92
N LYS A 813 -4.30 40.60 -65.47
CA LYS A 813 -4.24 39.21 -65.00
C LYS A 813 -2.83 38.65 -65.06
N LEU A 814 -2.08 38.93 -66.12
CA LEU A 814 -0.67 38.51 -66.24
C LEU A 814 0.19 39.09 -65.11
N ILE A 815 0.04 40.38 -64.80
CA ILE A 815 0.74 41.03 -63.68
C ILE A 815 0.30 40.47 -62.33
N CYS A 816 -1.02 40.25 -62.11
CA CYS A 816 -1.52 39.58 -60.91
C CYS A 816 -0.91 38.18 -60.75
N HIS A 817 -0.84 37.39 -61.83
CA HIS A 817 -0.27 36.05 -61.80
C HIS A 817 1.22 36.07 -61.43
N ILE A 818 1.99 37.02 -62.00
CA ILE A 818 3.41 37.21 -61.65
C ILE A 818 3.54 37.55 -60.16
N GLY A 819 2.70 38.45 -59.64
CA GLY A 819 2.73 38.82 -58.22
C GLY A 819 2.24 37.73 -57.27
N ASN A 820 1.22 36.94 -57.64
CA ASN A 820 0.77 35.77 -56.88
C ASN A 820 1.88 34.70 -56.79
N ALA A 821 2.60 34.43 -57.88
CA ALA A 821 3.76 33.52 -57.86
C ALA A 821 4.88 34.04 -56.94
N MET A 822 5.15 35.35 -56.93
CA MET A 822 6.08 35.98 -56.00
C MET A 822 5.59 35.92 -54.54
N GLY A 823 4.28 36.10 -54.31
CA GLY A 823 3.64 35.91 -53.01
C GLY A 823 3.77 34.48 -52.49
N TYR A 824 3.73 33.48 -53.39
CA TYR A 824 3.92 32.08 -53.04
C TYR A 824 5.36 31.79 -52.58
N VAL A 825 6.38 32.28 -53.30
CA VAL A 825 7.79 32.18 -52.86
C VAL A 825 8.00 32.85 -51.51
N ARG A 826 7.35 34.00 -51.27
CA ARG A 826 7.37 34.68 -49.97
C ARG A 826 6.74 33.83 -48.87
N MET A 827 5.61 33.19 -49.15
CA MET A 827 4.91 32.32 -48.20
C MET A 827 5.71 31.05 -47.87
N ILE A 828 6.37 30.43 -48.86
CA ILE A 828 7.28 29.31 -48.63
C ILE A 828 8.39 29.70 -47.65
N ARG A 829 9.00 30.87 -47.86
CA ARG A 829 10.02 31.39 -46.95
C ARG A 829 9.47 31.62 -45.54
N SER A 830 8.28 32.24 -45.43
CA SER A 830 7.63 32.45 -44.13
C SER A 830 7.30 31.12 -43.42
N GLY A 831 6.83 30.10 -44.16
CA GLY A 831 6.54 28.76 -43.64
C GLY A 831 7.78 28.03 -43.15
N ALA A 832 8.87 28.12 -43.90
CA ALA A 832 10.17 27.54 -43.50
C ALA A 832 10.72 28.22 -42.24
N LEU A 833 10.63 29.55 -42.16
CA LEU A 833 11.05 30.28 -40.96
C LEU A 833 10.19 29.90 -39.76
N HIS A 834 8.89 29.74 -39.93
CA HIS A 834 7.97 29.37 -38.86
C HIS A 834 8.30 27.97 -38.28
N GLU A 835 8.56 26.99 -39.15
CA GLU A 835 8.99 25.65 -38.72
C GLU A 835 10.33 25.70 -37.95
N CYS A 836 11.33 26.38 -38.51
CA CYS A 836 12.63 26.52 -37.86
C CYS A 836 12.51 27.26 -36.51
N THR A 837 11.65 28.28 -36.41
CA THR A 837 11.47 29.07 -35.19
C THR A 837 10.89 28.24 -34.05
N GLU A 838 9.92 27.37 -34.32
CA GLU A 838 9.39 26.46 -33.29
C GLU A 838 10.46 25.52 -32.73
N ALA A 839 11.39 25.08 -33.58
CA ALA A 839 12.47 24.20 -33.15
C ALA A 839 13.61 24.95 -32.44
N THR A 840 13.86 26.23 -32.76
CA THR A 840 14.91 27.04 -32.12
C THR A 840 14.51 27.63 -30.76
N VAL A 841 13.23 27.63 -30.36
CA VAL A 841 12.80 28.12 -29.02
C VAL A 841 13.56 27.46 -27.87
N TYR A 842 14.00 26.22 -28.07
CA TYR A 842 14.70 25.43 -27.07
C TYR A 842 16.22 25.62 -27.07
N LEU A 843 16.75 26.44 -27.99
CA LEU A 843 18.19 26.74 -28.09
C LEU A 843 18.51 28.04 -27.34
N PRO A 844 19.43 28.02 -26.36
CA PRO A 844 19.77 29.20 -25.57
C PRO A 844 20.52 30.29 -26.36
N MET A 845 21.27 29.93 -27.41
CA MET A 845 22.03 30.84 -28.27
C MET A 845 22.10 30.28 -29.71
N ILE A 846 21.70 31.05 -30.72
CA ILE A 846 21.67 30.62 -32.14
C ILE A 846 22.99 30.94 -32.88
N ASP A 847 23.80 31.86 -32.35
CA ASP A 847 24.94 32.46 -33.07
C ASP A 847 26.34 31.95 -32.67
N GLN A 848 26.44 30.99 -31.74
CA GLN A 848 27.72 30.45 -31.29
C GLN A 848 27.92 29.00 -31.78
N PRO A 849 29.14 28.62 -32.22
CA PRO A 849 29.45 27.23 -32.52
C PRO A 849 29.41 26.42 -31.22
N LEU A 850 28.53 25.42 -31.18
CA LEU A 850 28.39 24.51 -30.05
C LEU A 850 29.42 23.39 -30.19
N ASN A 851 30.28 23.19 -29.18
CA ASN A 851 31.38 22.21 -29.21
C ASN A 851 31.14 21.05 -28.22
N PHE A 852 29.93 20.47 -28.22
CA PHE A 852 29.58 19.38 -27.28
C PHE A 852 30.51 18.17 -27.44
N THR A 853 30.89 17.87 -28.67
CA THR A 853 31.81 16.77 -29.00
C THR A 853 33.21 17.00 -28.41
N ALA A 854 33.69 18.25 -28.39
CA ALA A 854 35.00 18.57 -27.81
C ALA A 854 35.00 18.38 -26.29
N TYR A 855 33.96 18.88 -25.61
CA TYR A 855 33.83 18.76 -24.16
C TYR A 855 33.65 17.31 -23.68
N THR A 856 32.86 16.50 -24.42
CA THR A 856 32.68 15.08 -24.08
C THR A 856 33.96 14.26 -24.28
N LYS A 857 34.80 14.62 -25.25
CA LYS A 857 36.12 14.01 -25.48
C LYS A 857 37.16 14.49 -24.47
N GLU A 858 37.10 15.74 -24.03
CA GLU A 858 37.99 16.32 -23.02
C GLU A 858 37.75 15.71 -21.63
N GLU A 859 36.49 15.45 -21.27
CA GLU A 859 36.08 14.81 -20.01
C GLU A 859 36.14 13.27 -20.04
N VAL A 860 36.60 12.67 -21.15
CA VAL A 860 36.76 11.20 -21.32
C VAL A 860 35.45 10.44 -21.03
N LEU A 861 34.33 10.93 -21.57
CA LEU A 861 33.03 10.26 -21.43
C LEU A 861 32.90 9.05 -22.37
N HIS A 862 31.98 8.15 -22.03
CA HIS A 862 31.73 6.92 -22.78
C HIS A 862 31.41 7.16 -24.26
N ASP A 863 31.87 6.26 -25.15
CA ASP A 863 31.75 6.39 -26.62
C ASP A 863 30.32 6.64 -27.11
N THR A 864 29.31 6.08 -26.43
CA THR A 864 27.89 6.32 -26.75
C THR A 864 27.50 7.78 -26.50
N THR A 865 28.04 8.39 -25.45
CA THR A 865 27.79 9.80 -25.10
C THR A 865 28.48 10.72 -26.10
N VAL A 866 29.69 10.36 -26.53
CA VAL A 866 30.41 11.08 -27.59
C VAL A 866 29.65 11.01 -28.90
N SER A 867 29.17 9.83 -29.30
CA SER A 867 28.36 9.67 -30.52
C SER A 867 27.03 10.43 -30.44
N ALA A 868 26.35 10.42 -29.29
CA ALA A 868 25.13 11.19 -29.09
C ALA A 868 25.39 12.71 -29.15
N ALA A 869 26.52 13.18 -28.62
CA ALA A 869 26.94 14.57 -28.72
C ALA A 869 27.26 14.98 -30.17
N GLU A 870 27.91 14.11 -30.95
CA GLU A 870 28.19 14.34 -32.38
C GLU A 870 26.89 14.48 -33.19
N ILE A 871 25.91 13.61 -32.95
CA ILE A 871 24.60 13.66 -33.61
C ILE A 871 23.85 14.94 -33.22
N LEU A 872 23.79 15.26 -31.93
CA LEU A 872 23.12 16.46 -31.45
C LEU A 872 23.75 17.74 -31.99
N GLU A 873 25.09 17.81 -31.99
CA GLU A 873 25.84 18.94 -32.54
C GLU A 873 25.61 19.07 -34.07
N HIS A 874 25.57 17.96 -34.80
CA HIS A 874 25.22 17.93 -36.22
C HIS A 874 23.79 18.45 -36.48
N ASP A 875 22.82 17.97 -35.72
CA ASP A 875 21.41 18.33 -35.87
C ASP A 875 21.19 19.81 -35.55
N ILE A 876 21.78 20.33 -34.47
CA ILE A 876 21.69 21.76 -34.13
C ILE A 876 22.37 22.62 -35.19
N ASN A 877 23.55 22.23 -35.68
CA ASN A 877 24.23 22.95 -36.75
C ASN A 877 23.41 22.95 -38.06
N SER A 878 22.77 21.83 -38.40
CA SER A 878 21.85 21.72 -39.53
C SER A 878 20.64 22.66 -39.34
N LEU A 879 20.08 22.73 -38.14
CA LEU A 879 18.95 23.58 -37.81
C LEU A 879 19.31 25.07 -37.84
N CYS A 880 20.46 25.46 -37.31
CA CYS A 880 20.99 26.83 -37.39
C CYS A 880 21.31 27.25 -38.83
N ASN A 881 21.85 26.35 -39.66
CA ASN A 881 22.08 26.61 -41.08
C ASN A 881 20.76 26.77 -41.87
N ASN A 882 19.73 25.98 -41.54
CA ASN A 882 18.40 26.10 -42.12
C ASN A 882 17.60 27.30 -41.58
N TYR A 883 17.90 27.79 -40.37
CA TYR A 883 17.36 29.08 -39.88
C TYR A 883 17.99 30.26 -40.65
N ARG A 884 19.28 30.14 -41.00
CA ARG A 884 20.04 31.06 -41.84
C ARG A 884 19.75 30.93 -43.35
N ILE A 885 18.52 30.55 -43.76
CA ILE A 885 18.08 30.63 -45.17
C ILE A 885 18.05 32.12 -45.57
N ASP A 886 19.24 32.65 -45.85
CA ASP A 886 19.56 33.98 -46.34
C ASP A 886 19.64 33.97 -47.87
N THR A 887 19.02 32.97 -48.51
CA THR A 887 18.67 33.05 -49.91
C THR A 887 17.64 34.15 -50.05
N ASN A 888 18.13 35.35 -50.35
CA ASN A 888 17.35 36.45 -50.88
C ASN A 888 16.79 36.02 -52.24
N TYR A 889 15.76 35.16 -52.24
CA TYR A 889 15.14 34.61 -53.44
C TYR A 889 14.69 35.72 -54.40
N PHE A 890 14.26 36.86 -53.86
CA PHE A 890 13.96 38.07 -54.61
C PHE A 890 15.19 38.72 -55.27
N ARG A 891 16.37 38.67 -54.64
CA ARG A 891 17.62 39.13 -55.27
C ARG A 891 18.04 38.22 -56.41
N LEU A 892 17.84 36.91 -56.26
CA LEU A 892 18.04 35.94 -57.36
C LEU A 892 17.06 36.18 -58.51
N LEU A 893 15.78 36.46 -58.22
CA LEU A 893 14.77 36.88 -59.20
C LEU A 893 15.23 38.13 -59.96
N VAL A 894 15.60 39.19 -59.24
CA VAL A 894 16.07 40.43 -59.84
C VAL A 894 17.28 40.15 -60.74
N ASN A 895 18.29 39.45 -60.25
CA ASN A 895 19.50 39.12 -61.01
C ASN A 895 19.21 38.29 -62.28
N ALA A 896 18.31 37.30 -62.20
CA ALA A 896 17.93 36.48 -63.34
C ALA A 896 17.23 37.30 -64.44
N PHE A 897 16.37 38.26 -64.05
CA PHE A 897 15.60 39.09 -64.97
C PHE A 897 16.29 40.41 -65.36
N LEU A 898 17.45 40.76 -64.78
CA LEU A 898 18.28 41.88 -65.26
C LEU A 898 18.67 41.71 -66.74
N THR A 899 18.76 40.46 -67.22
CA THR A 899 18.99 40.12 -68.63
C THR A 899 17.91 40.70 -69.57
N LEU A 900 16.71 41.01 -69.08
CA LEU A 900 15.67 41.68 -69.88
C LEU A 900 16.03 43.12 -70.25
N ARG A 901 17.03 43.74 -69.59
CA ARG A 901 17.52 45.10 -69.90
C ARG A 901 18.54 45.16 -71.05
N HIS A 902 18.80 44.03 -71.73
CA HIS A 902 19.68 44.00 -72.91
C HIS A 902 19.19 44.93 -74.03
N ALA A 903 20.14 45.44 -74.83
CA ALA A 903 19.89 46.41 -75.91
C ALA A 903 18.89 45.94 -76.98
N GLU A 904 18.65 44.64 -77.09
CA GLU A 904 17.68 44.04 -78.03
C GLU A 904 16.21 44.22 -77.57
N ASN A 905 15.97 44.47 -76.28
CA ASN A 905 14.63 44.61 -75.69
C ASN A 905 14.21 46.07 -75.47
N ILE A 906 14.38 46.93 -76.48
CA ILE A 906 14.08 48.37 -76.38
C ILE A 906 12.61 48.64 -76.04
N HIS A 907 11.69 47.79 -76.50
CA HIS A 907 10.24 47.91 -76.24
C HIS A 907 9.88 47.84 -74.75
N LEU A 908 10.74 47.27 -73.89
CA LEU A 908 10.50 47.18 -72.45
C LEU A 908 10.85 48.46 -71.69
N GLN A 909 11.61 49.39 -72.29
CA GLN A 909 12.08 50.61 -71.61
C GLN A 909 10.92 51.52 -71.18
N ASN A 910 9.83 51.54 -71.96
CA ASN A 910 8.66 52.38 -71.69
C ASN A 910 7.60 51.68 -70.82
N PHE A 911 7.91 50.54 -70.20
CA PHE A 911 6.95 49.81 -69.35
C PHE A 911 6.38 50.67 -68.22
N TYR A 912 7.18 51.54 -67.59
CA TYR A 912 6.71 52.39 -66.51
C TYR A 912 5.53 53.31 -66.92
N MET A 913 5.36 53.58 -68.22
CA MET A 913 4.23 54.36 -68.75
C MET A 913 2.92 53.59 -68.84
N ILE A 914 2.93 52.25 -68.85
CA ILE A 914 1.68 51.46 -68.84
C ILE A 914 1.10 51.29 -67.43
N ILE A 915 1.90 51.56 -66.39
CA ILE A 915 1.51 51.36 -64.99
C ILE A 915 0.31 52.23 -64.56
N PRO A 916 0.24 53.55 -64.86
CA PRO A 916 -0.92 54.36 -64.47
C PRO A 916 -2.22 53.92 -65.16
N PRO A 917 -2.28 53.68 -66.48
CA PRO A 917 -3.47 53.10 -67.13
C PRO A 917 -3.88 51.75 -66.52
N LEU A 918 -2.91 50.88 -66.25
CA LEU A 918 -3.16 49.56 -65.66
C LEU A 918 -3.69 49.67 -64.22
N THR A 919 -3.22 50.65 -63.45
CA THR A 919 -3.70 50.92 -62.09
C THR A 919 -5.17 51.39 -62.12
N ILE A 920 -5.55 52.25 -63.06
CA ILE A 920 -6.97 52.65 -63.24
C ILE A 920 -7.83 51.43 -63.58
N ASN A 921 -7.37 50.57 -64.50
CA ASN A 921 -8.09 49.35 -64.88
C ASN A 921 -8.25 48.39 -63.68
N PHE A 922 -7.23 48.25 -62.82
CA PHE A 922 -7.31 47.45 -61.60
C PHE A 922 -8.29 48.04 -60.58
N VAL A 923 -8.28 49.36 -60.36
CA VAL A 923 -9.21 50.02 -59.43
C VAL A 923 -10.66 49.83 -59.88
N GLU A 924 -10.96 49.98 -61.17
CA GLU A 924 -12.29 49.71 -61.71
C GLU A 924 -12.70 48.24 -61.54
N TYR A 925 -11.77 47.31 -61.74
CA TYR A 925 -12.00 45.87 -61.56
C TYR A 925 -12.30 45.51 -60.10
N ILE A 926 -11.47 45.95 -59.16
CA ILE A 926 -11.60 45.57 -57.74
C ILE A 926 -12.86 46.17 -57.11
N ILE A 927 -13.27 47.38 -57.52
CA ILE A 927 -14.55 47.98 -57.08
C ILE A 927 -15.72 47.09 -57.56
N LYS A 928 -15.73 46.72 -58.85
CA LYS A 928 -16.76 45.82 -59.40
C LYS A 928 -16.77 44.45 -58.72
N ALA A 929 -15.59 43.89 -58.43
CA ALA A 929 -15.46 42.60 -57.74
C ALA A 929 -15.98 42.67 -56.29
N LYS A 930 -15.72 43.76 -55.57
CA LYS A 930 -16.23 44.00 -54.22
C LYS A 930 -17.75 44.19 -54.18
N GLU A 931 -18.31 44.92 -55.15
CA GLU A 931 -19.76 45.09 -55.28
C GLU A 931 -20.50 43.77 -55.55
N LYS A 932 -19.84 42.78 -56.16
CA LYS A 932 -20.43 41.45 -56.40
C LYS A 932 -20.55 40.60 -55.13
N ILE A 933 -19.79 40.88 -54.08
CA ILE A 933 -19.83 40.11 -52.82
C ILE A 933 -21.23 40.16 -52.19
N THR A 934 -21.93 41.29 -52.31
CA THR A 934 -23.28 41.50 -51.75
C THR A 934 -24.40 41.05 -52.69
N LYS A 935 -24.10 40.62 -53.92
CA LYS A 935 -25.08 40.19 -54.93
C LYS A 935 -25.30 38.67 -54.87
N LYS A 936 -26.45 38.19 -55.37
CA LYS A 936 -26.80 36.76 -55.43
C LYS A 936 -25.90 35.96 -56.35
N ASP A 937 -25.44 36.57 -57.44
CA ASP A 937 -24.43 36.00 -58.34
C ASP A 937 -23.04 36.39 -57.84
N LYS A 938 -22.36 35.42 -57.22
CA LYS A 938 -21.03 35.60 -56.61
C LYS A 938 -19.88 35.28 -57.57
N ILE A 939 -20.15 35.00 -58.85
CA ILE A 939 -19.11 34.68 -59.84
C ILE A 939 -18.24 35.93 -60.09
N GLY A 940 -16.97 35.83 -59.71
CA GLY A 940 -15.99 36.93 -59.76
C GLY A 940 -16.12 37.93 -58.60
N ALA A 941 -16.72 37.53 -57.47
CA ALA A 941 -16.71 38.31 -56.23
C ALA A 941 -15.39 38.12 -55.47
N LEU A 942 -14.65 39.21 -55.23
CA LEU A 942 -13.34 39.18 -54.59
C LEU A 942 -13.19 40.37 -53.64
N PHE A 943 -12.67 40.13 -52.43
CA PHE A 943 -12.48 41.18 -51.43
C PHE A 943 -11.06 41.74 -51.39
N THR A 944 -10.07 40.99 -51.87
CA THR A 944 -8.66 41.37 -51.95
C THR A 944 -8.05 40.83 -53.24
N ASP A 945 -7.01 41.49 -53.77
CA ASP A 945 -6.16 41.02 -54.87
C ASP A 945 -4.80 41.75 -54.85
N ASP A 946 -4.00 41.43 -53.81
CA ASP A 946 -2.70 42.07 -53.60
C ASP A 946 -1.62 41.52 -54.55
N GLY A 947 -1.93 40.44 -55.30
CA GLY A 947 -1.08 39.92 -56.36
C GLY A 947 -0.77 40.99 -57.41
N PHE A 948 -1.74 41.84 -57.77
CA PHE A 948 -1.49 42.96 -58.68
C PHE A 948 -0.42 43.92 -58.16
N ALA A 949 -0.49 44.28 -56.88
CA ALA A 949 0.41 45.25 -56.25
C ALA A 949 1.84 44.71 -56.07
N ILE A 950 1.99 43.39 -55.89
CA ILE A 950 3.30 42.73 -55.81
C ILE A 950 3.91 42.52 -57.20
N GLY A 951 3.06 42.26 -58.20
CA GLY A 951 3.49 42.07 -59.58
C GLY A 951 3.89 43.36 -60.30
N LYS A 952 3.21 44.47 -59.98
CA LYS A 952 3.53 45.84 -60.41
C LYS A 952 4.84 46.29 -59.75
#